data_AF-A0AA36AUZ0-F1
#
_entry.id   AF-A0AA36AUZ0-F1
#
_cell.length_a   1.000
_cell.length_b   1.000
_cell.length_c   1.000
_cell.angle_alpha   90.00
_cell.angle_beta   90.00
_cell.angle_gamma   90.00
#
_symmetry.space_group_name_H-M   'P 1'
#
loop_
_entity.id
_entity.type
_entity.pdbx_description
1 polymer ?
#
loop_
_entity_poly.entity_id
_entity_poly.type
_entity_poly.pdbx_seq_one_letter_code
_entity_poly.pdbx_strand_id
1 'polypeptide(L)'
;MKSLKIETKDLQEEKDKQEEQLLGMQKSVSESKSQYNVAQSELDIYLSNEQNEQSKLNELQRNLTKATNTLKDRQSQIKDMEQKIPTIQKNLEKSKKELEQATELEKNSSEQLRNARLKIEEMKMSMQSAKSKGRVLSALMEQKRRGKLPGILGRLGDLGAIDSKFDCAISTACGALDNILVDTIDTARHCIEFLKANNVGSTTFICLDKMDKWKSYCNRKITTPESVPRLFDLVKIKDSTIAPAFYFALRDTLVAKDLDQATRIAYGKTRYKVVTLQGALIDISGTISGGGNTVLKGRMGSSVIEEIDPKELEKVEKALVKLTDETANIRQKKNKLESYIQELEDSLKLNNICLQKYSMEVKALSEQEITLTQQIVVQKEKVKSAAPDKAEVDNLQKKVEKLKSIYEKDAKVVSKIEKEVQRLHKEIMDIGGNKLKAVQARVDAISNNIDQVTGQITKTTVGVTTSKRNLKKSQEKLESLEKEKEEMAKKLEALNNEFKDLEEKAKEVLSSHSEVKEKIENHEKILSDLKEKLGEIEKEETALSKENIDLQHKLEKYEDVVKTNQVKMKHWKKQLSQLTLHAIGNKEPPPLETVDAEELARTNVEELKYEITVLEEKLSKMKPNLTAINEYREKLFI
;
A
#
# COMPACT_ATOMS: atom_id res chain seq x y z
N MET A 1 -81.26 -52.68 82.79
CA MET A 1 -80.57 -53.44 81.72
C MET A 1 -81.10 -54.86 81.51
N LYS A 2 -81.72 -55.56 82.49
CA LYS A 2 -82.31 -56.90 82.26
C LYS A 2 -83.66 -56.90 81.51
N SER A 3 -84.54 -55.88 81.66
CA SER A 3 -85.83 -55.86 80.93
C SER A 3 -85.69 -55.43 79.46
N LEU A 4 -84.85 -54.42 79.17
CA LEU A 4 -84.48 -54.02 77.80
C LEU A 4 -83.86 -55.17 76.99
N LYS A 5 -83.08 -56.05 77.64
CA LYS A 5 -82.48 -57.23 77.01
C LYS A 5 -83.48 -58.33 76.65
N ILE A 6 -84.69 -58.29 77.19
CA ILE A 6 -85.76 -59.26 76.91
C ILE A 6 -86.65 -58.71 75.79
N GLU A 7 -86.93 -57.39 75.80
CA GLU A 7 -87.78 -56.73 74.78
C GLU A 7 -87.09 -56.54 73.42
N THR A 8 -85.76 -56.36 73.39
CA THR A 8 -85.04 -56.24 72.11
C THR A 8 -84.45 -57.55 71.61
N LYS A 9 -84.62 -58.66 72.35
CA LYS A 9 -83.91 -59.93 72.05
C LYS A 9 -84.31 -60.53 70.72
N ASP A 10 -85.61 -60.56 70.44
CA ASP A 10 -86.16 -61.13 69.20
C ASP A 10 -85.74 -60.28 67.97
N LEU A 11 -85.82 -58.95 68.10
CA LEU A 11 -85.34 -58.02 67.06
C LEU A 11 -83.82 -58.09 66.86
N GLN A 12 -83.05 -58.33 67.93
CA GLN A 12 -81.60 -58.47 67.87
C GLN A 12 -81.19 -59.80 67.21
N GLU A 13 -81.86 -60.91 67.52
CA GLU A 13 -81.65 -62.20 66.85
C GLU A 13 -82.05 -62.14 65.36
N GLU A 14 -83.09 -61.38 65.02
CA GLU A 14 -83.51 -61.18 63.63
C GLU A 14 -82.54 -60.25 62.86
N LYS A 15 -82.03 -59.21 63.53
CA LYS A 15 -80.96 -58.35 62.99
C LYS A 15 -79.66 -59.12 62.81
N ASP A 16 -79.24 -59.91 63.78
CA ASP A 16 -77.99 -60.68 63.71
C ASP A 16 -78.06 -61.72 62.57
N LYS A 17 -79.22 -62.36 62.36
CA LYS A 17 -79.45 -63.23 61.18
C LYS A 17 -79.38 -62.47 59.86
N GLN A 18 -79.97 -61.28 59.77
CA GLN A 18 -79.89 -60.46 58.57
C GLN A 18 -78.49 -59.86 58.35
N GLU A 19 -77.73 -59.56 59.41
CA GLU A 19 -76.33 -59.12 59.33
C GLU A 19 -75.38 -60.24 58.92
N GLU A 20 -75.62 -61.47 59.37
CA GLU A 20 -74.89 -62.66 58.89
C GLU A 20 -75.19 -62.93 57.41
N GLN A 21 -76.45 -62.81 57.00
CA GLN A 21 -76.84 -62.87 55.58
C GLN A 21 -76.22 -61.73 54.76
N LEU A 22 -76.18 -60.50 55.32
CA LEU A 22 -75.56 -59.34 54.69
C LEU A 22 -74.06 -59.53 54.49
N LEU A 23 -73.34 -60.02 55.51
CA LEU A 23 -71.91 -60.34 55.43
C LEU A 23 -71.63 -61.42 54.38
N GLY A 24 -72.47 -62.47 54.31
CA GLY A 24 -72.38 -63.50 53.29
C GLY A 24 -72.58 -62.93 51.88
N MET A 25 -73.59 -62.07 51.69
CA MET A 25 -73.89 -61.47 50.39
C MET A 25 -72.94 -60.33 49.99
N GLN A 26 -72.38 -59.57 50.94
CA GLN A 26 -71.35 -58.57 50.67
C GLN A 26 -70.04 -59.22 50.19
N LYS A 27 -69.68 -60.40 50.73
CA LYS A 27 -68.60 -61.22 50.17
C LYS A 27 -68.90 -61.62 48.73
N SER A 28 -70.11 -62.10 48.46
CA SER A 28 -70.56 -62.44 47.10
C SER A 28 -70.53 -61.25 46.13
N VAL A 29 -70.97 -60.04 46.55
CA VAL A 29 -70.87 -58.82 45.73
C VAL A 29 -69.42 -58.42 45.47
N SER A 30 -68.55 -58.52 46.46
CA SER A 30 -67.13 -58.24 46.32
C SER A 30 -66.46 -59.21 45.33
N GLU A 31 -66.80 -60.50 45.42
CA GLU A 31 -66.37 -61.53 44.47
C GLU A 31 -66.89 -61.24 43.05
N SER A 32 -68.19 -60.98 42.87
CA SER A 32 -68.78 -60.63 41.57
C SER A 32 -68.17 -59.35 40.97
N LYS A 33 -67.89 -58.33 41.80
CA LYS A 33 -67.22 -57.09 41.37
C LYS A 33 -65.77 -57.32 40.97
N SER A 34 -65.04 -58.15 41.73
CA SER A 34 -63.67 -58.55 41.40
C SER A 34 -63.63 -59.27 40.06
N GLN A 35 -64.52 -60.26 39.85
CA GLN A 35 -64.63 -61.00 38.59
C GLN A 35 -65.00 -60.08 37.41
N TYR A 36 -65.92 -59.13 37.61
CA TYR A 36 -66.24 -58.11 36.60
C TYR A 36 -65.03 -57.24 36.24
N ASN A 37 -64.31 -56.71 37.22
CA ASN A 37 -63.15 -55.85 36.99
C ASN A 37 -62.00 -56.61 36.29
N VAL A 38 -61.78 -57.88 36.64
CA VAL A 38 -60.80 -58.75 35.97
C VAL A 38 -61.19 -58.94 34.52
N ALA A 39 -62.45 -59.31 34.23
CA ALA A 39 -62.93 -59.49 32.86
C ALA A 39 -62.88 -58.18 32.04
N GLN A 40 -63.15 -57.03 32.66
CA GLN A 40 -63.05 -55.74 32.00
C GLN A 40 -61.59 -55.37 31.71
N SER A 41 -60.67 -55.63 32.64
CA SER A 41 -59.24 -55.41 32.43
C SER A 41 -58.66 -56.35 31.35
N GLU A 42 -59.11 -57.61 31.31
CA GLU A 42 -58.78 -58.56 30.24
C GLU A 42 -59.19 -58.00 28.87
N LEU A 43 -60.42 -57.49 28.74
CA LEU A 43 -60.92 -56.87 27.52
C LEU A 43 -60.12 -55.61 27.13
N ASP A 44 -59.84 -54.72 28.08
CA ASP A 44 -59.09 -53.48 27.84
C ASP A 44 -57.63 -53.75 27.42
N ILE A 45 -56.97 -54.73 28.03
CA ILE A 45 -55.62 -55.17 27.64
C ILE A 45 -55.63 -55.71 26.22
N TYR A 46 -56.64 -56.52 25.88
CA TYR A 46 -56.79 -57.13 24.57
C TYR A 46 -56.97 -56.07 23.46
N LEU A 47 -57.76 -55.02 23.73
CA LEU A 47 -57.98 -53.89 22.81
C LEU A 47 -56.80 -52.91 22.75
N SER A 48 -56.11 -52.68 23.88
CA SER A 48 -54.99 -51.73 23.99
C SER A 48 -53.80 -52.13 23.12
N ASN A 49 -53.57 -53.43 22.92
CA ASN A 49 -52.45 -53.92 22.10
C ASN A 49 -52.53 -53.43 20.64
N GLU A 50 -53.70 -53.58 20.00
CA GLU A 50 -53.94 -53.07 18.64
C GLU A 50 -53.75 -51.54 18.59
N GLN A 51 -54.31 -50.82 19.57
CA GLN A 51 -54.25 -49.36 19.62
C GLN A 51 -52.80 -48.84 19.78
N ASN A 52 -51.97 -49.53 20.54
CA ASN A 52 -50.55 -49.20 20.71
C ASN A 52 -49.76 -49.43 19.43
N GLU A 53 -49.96 -50.57 18.75
CA GLU A 53 -49.29 -50.85 17.48
C GLU A 53 -49.75 -49.90 16.36
N GLN A 54 -51.03 -49.50 16.36
CA GLN A 54 -51.59 -48.50 15.46
C GLN A 54 -51.00 -47.11 15.70
N SER A 55 -50.78 -46.75 16.97
CA SER A 55 -50.15 -45.47 17.32
C SER A 55 -48.69 -45.40 16.83
N LYS A 56 -47.92 -46.49 16.99
CA LYS A 56 -46.57 -46.61 16.43
C LYS A 56 -46.56 -46.50 14.91
N LEU A 57 -47.53 -47.14 14.23
CA LEU A 57 -47.66 -47.05 12.78
C LEU A 57 -47.90 -45.60 12.32
N ASN A 58 -48.80 -44.89 12.98
CA ASN A 58 -49.11 -43.49 12.67
C ASN A 58 -47.88 -42.58 12.89
N GLU A 59 -47.08 -42.84 13.92
CA GLU A 59 -45.84 -42.10 14.17
C GLU A 59 -44.80 -42.32 13.06
N LEU A 60 -44.58 -43.57 12.65
CA LEU A 60 -43.69 -43.90 11.53
C LEU A 60 -44.15 -43.24 10.22
N GLN A 61 -45.45 -43.25 9.94
CA GLN A 61 -46.02 -42.59 8.76
C GLN A 61 -45.83 -41.06 8.78
N ARG A 62 -45.96 -40.43 9.95
CA ARG A 62 -45.67 -38.98 10.11
C ARG A 62 -44.20 -38.69 9.86
N ASN A 63 -43.30 -39.52 10.37
CA ASN A 63 -41.86 -39.36 10.17
C ASN A 63 -41.47 -39.56 8.70
N LEU A 64 -42.04 -40.55 8.02
CA LEU A 64 -41.87 -40.74 6.57
C LEU A 64 -42.30 -39.49 5.80
N THR A 65 -43.52 -38.99 6.06
CA THR A 65 -44.05 -37.80 5.38
C THR A 65 -43.14 -36.58 5.55
N LYS A 66 -42.59 -36.37 6.75
CA LYS A 66 -41.62 -35.28 7.00
C LYS A 66 -40.32 -35.47 6.23
N ALA A 67 -39.78 -36.69 6.21
CA ALA A 67 -38.56 -37.00 5.49
C ALA A 67 -38.73 -36.80 3.97
N THR A 68 -39.82 -37.30 3.38
CA THR A 68 -40.14 -37.15 1.95
C THR A 68 -40.31 -35.68 1.55
N ASN A 69 -41.02 -34.87 2.37
CA ASN A 69 -41.17 -33.44 2.08
C ASN A 69 -39.83 -32.71 2.12
N THR A 70 -39.01 -32.97 3.15
CA THR A 70 -37.67 -32.36 3.28
C THR A 70 -36.75 -32.78 2.12
N LEU A 71 -36.83 -34.04 1.69
CA LEU A 71 -36.08 -34.56 0.55
C LEU A 71 -36.47 -33.85 -0.75
N LYS A 72 -37.77 -33.65 -0.99
CA LYS A 72 -38.26 -32.93 -2.17
C LYS A 72 -37.78 -31.48 -2.20
N ASP A 73 -37.82 -30.79 -1.06
CA ASP A 73 -37.34 -29.41 -0.93
C ASP A 73 -35.84 -29.31 -1.23
N ARG A 74 -35.03 -30.24 -0.66
CA ARG A 74 -33.58 -30.27 -0.90
C ARG A 74 -33.22 -30.62 -2.34
N GLN A 75 -33.95 -31.54 -2.97
CA GLN A 75 -33.78 -31.85 -4.39
C GLN A 75 -34.10 -30.64 -5.28
N SER A 76 -35.12 -29.84 -4.94
CA SER A 76 -35.42 -28.61 -5.66
C SER A 76 -34.30 -27.57 -5.53
N GLN A 77 -33.73 -27.42 -4.33
CA GLN A 77 -32.60 -26.51 -4.07
C GLN A 77 -31.33 -26.93 -4.81
N ILE A 78 -31.05 -28.23 -4.88
CA ILE A 78 -29.93 -28.76 -5.68
C ILE A 78 -30.11 -28.40 -7.15
N LYS A 79 -31.29 -28.61 -7.74
CA LYS A 79 -31.54 -28.29 -9.16
C LYS A 79 -31.34 -26.81 -9.47
N ASP A 80 -31.79 -25.92 -8.58
CA ASP A 80 -31.58 -24.47 -8.73
C ASP A 80 -30.08 -24.11 -8.68
N MET A 81 -29.32 -24.72 -7.76
CA MET A 81 -27.87 -24.54 -7.67
C MET A 81 -27.12 -25.10 -8.90
N GLU A 82 -27.52 -26.26 -9.40
CA GLU A 82 -26.96 -26.88 -10.61
C GLU A 82 -27.17 -26.01 -11.87
N GLN A 83 -28.22 -25.17 -11.90
CA GLN A 83 -28.43 -24.20 -12.98
C GLN A 83 -27.63 -22.89 -12.76
N LYS A 84 -27.52 -22.44 -11.50
CA LYS A 84 -26.82 -21.20 -11.14
C LYS A 84 -25.31 -21.31 -11.27
N ILE A 85 -24.70 -22.42 -10.83
CA ILE A 85 -23.24 -22.60 -10.82
C ILE A 85 -22.62 -22.44 -12.23
N PRO A 86 -23.12 -23.10 -13.29
CA PRO A 86 -22.59 -22.93 -14.64
C PRO A 86 -22.73 -21.50 -15.15
N THR A 87 -23.83 -20.83 -14.81
CA THR A 87 -24.08 -19.42 -15.19
C THR A 87 -23.06 -18.49 -14.54
N ILE A 88 -22.79 -18.69 -13.24
CA ILE A 88 -21.77 -17.93 -12.49
C ILE A 88 -20.38 -18.21 -13.05
N GLN A 89 -20.04 -19.48 -13.35
CA GLN A 89 -18.76 -19.86 -13.98
C GLN A 89 -18.54 -19.15 -15.31
N LYS A 90 -19.56 -19.14 -16.18
CA LYS A 90 -19.48 -18.47 -17.48
C LYS A 90 -19.28 -16.97 -17.34
N ASN A 91 -19.99 -16.33 -16.41
CA ASN A 91 -19.82 -14.90 -16.13
C ASN A 91 -18.44 -14.61 -15.56
N LEU A 92 -17.93 -15.46 -14.67
CA LEU A 92 -16.60 -15.34 -14.08
C LEU A 92 -15.51 -15.44 -15.15
N GLU A 93 -15.60 -16.41 -16.06
CA GLU A 93 -14.63 -16.55 -17.15
C GLU A 93 -14.66 -15.33 -18.09
N LYS A 94 -15.85 -14.82 -18.39
CA LYS A 94 -16.02 -13.59 -19.19
C LYS A 94 -15.38 -12.39 -18.49
N SER A 95 -15.69 -12.17 -17.21
CA SER A 95 -15.13 -11.05 -16.43
C SER A 95 -13.61 -11.16 -16.29
N LYS A 96 -13.05 -12.36 -16.12
CA LYS A 96 -11.60 -12.59 -16.08
C LYS A 96 -10.92 -12.22 -17.40
N LYS A 97 -11.51 -12.58 -18.55
CA LYS A 97 -11.01 -12.14 -19.87
C LYS A 97 -11.09 -10.62 -20.04
N GLU A 98 -12.17 -9.99 -19.59
CA GLU A 98 -12.29 -8.52 -19.61
C GLU A 98 -11.27 -7.84 -18.70
N LEU A 99 -10.94 -8.42 -17.55
CA LEU A 99 -9.92 -7.92 -16.63
C LEU A 99 -8.52 -8.00 -17.23
N GLU A 100 -8.20 -9.11 -17.91
CA GLU A 100 -6.92 -9.30 -18.59
C GLU A 100 -6.73 -8.25 -19.70
N GLN A 101 -7.75 -8.05 -20.54
CA GLN A 101 -7.76 -6.99 -21.55
C GLN A 101 -7.61 -5.59 -20.94
N ALA A 102 -8.34 -5.30 -19.85
CA ALA A 102 -8.23 -4.01 -19.17
C ALA A 102 -6.83 -3.77 -18.57
N THR A 103 -6.18 -4.84 -18.09
CA THR A 103 -4.83 -4.76 -17.51
C THR A 103 -3.78 -4.50 -18.60
N GLU A 104 -3.91 -5.13 -19.76
CA GLU A 104 -3.03 -4.87 -20.91
C GLU A 104 -3.21 -3.44 -21.43
N LEU A 105 -4.46 -2.98 -21.55
CA LEU A 105 -4.77 -1.59 -21.92
C LEU A 105 -4.22 -0.57 -20.90
N GLU A 106 -4.32 -0.85 -19.60
CA GLU A 106 -3.76 0.01 -18.55
C GLU A 106 -2.24 0.14 -18.71
N LYS A 107 -1.55 -0.99 -18.94
CA LYS A 107 -0.09 -1.01 -19.11
C LYS A 107 0.32 -0.15 -20.31
N ASN A 108 -0.31 -0.38 -21.46
CA ASN A 108 -0.03 0.37 -22.70
C ASN A 108 -0.32 1.87 -22.52
N SER A 109 -1.46 2.23 -21.92
CA SER A 109 -1.84 3.63 -21.68
C SER A 109 -0.89 4.31 -20.68
N SER A 110 -0.46 3.60 -19.64
CA SER A 110 0.49 4.10 -18.63
C SER A 110 1.88 4.37 -19.24
N GLU A 111 2.36 3.50 -20.12
CA GLU A 111 3.61 3.70 -20.86
C GLU A 111 3.52 4.91 -21.81
N GLN A 112 2.42 5.04 -22.55
CA GLN A 112 2.17 6.21 -23.41
C GLN A 112 2.12 7.50 -22.58
N LEU A 113 1.45 7.48 -21.43
CA LEU A 113 1.36 8.63 -20.54
C LEU A 113 2.73 9.03 -20.01
N ARG A 114 3.56 8.07 -19.60
CA ARG A 114 4.93 8.33 -19.14
C ARG A 114 5.76 9.00 -20.24
N ASN A 115 5.72 8.47 -21.46
CA ASN A 115 6.48 9.01 -22.58
C ASN A 115 6.00 10.42 -22.97
N ALA A 116 4.68 10.66 -22.96
CA ALA A 116 4.11 11.97 -23.23
C ALA A 116 4.51 13.01 -22.16
N ARG A 117 4.57 12.62 -20.88
CA ARG A 117 5.06 13.51 -19.79
C ARG A 117 6.52 13.90 -19.98
N LEU A 118 7.39 12.94 -20.27
CA LEU A 118 8.81 13.20 -20.52
C LEU A 118 8.99 14.17 -21.70
N LYS A 119 8.26 13.94 -22.80
CA LYS A 119 8.30 14.81 -23.97
C LYS A 119 7.84 16.24 -23.66
N ILE A 120 6.79 16.41 -22.85
CA ILE A 120 6.33 17.75 -22.43
C ILE A 120 7.39 18.45 -21.57
N GLU A 121 7.99 17.76 -20.61
CA GLU A 121 9.05 18.35 -19.77
C GLU A 121 10.26 18.78 -20.60
N GLU A 122 10.71 17.95 -21.55
CA GLU A 122 11.78 18.31 -22.49
C GLU A 122 11.44 19.55 -23.30
N MET A 123 10.22 19.63 -23.86
CA MET A 123 9.75 20.79 -24.62
C MET A 123 9.67 22.04 -23.74
N LYS A 124 9.18 21.93 -22.49
CA LYS A 124 9.10 23.04 -21.53
C LYS A 124 10.47 23.59 -21.17
N MET A 125 11.42 22.71 -20.87
CA MET A 125 12.81 23.11 -20.56
C MET A 125 13.47 23.79 -21.75
N SER A 126 13.27 23.26 -22.97
CA SER A 126 13.76 23.87 -24.21
C SER A 126 13.15 25.27 -24.44
N MET A 127 11.82 25.40 -24.33
CA MET A 127 11.12 26.69 -24.48
C MET A 127 11.53 27.70 -23.42
N GLN A 128 11.70 27.30 -22.16
CA GLN A 128 12.13 28.20 -21.08
C GLN A 128 13.56 28.71 -21.31
N SER A 129 14.46 27.82 -21.77
CA SER A 129 15.83 28.18 -22.16
C SER A 129 15.85 29.15 -23.33
N ALA A 130 15.05 28.90 -24.38
CA ALA A 130 14.92 29.81 -25.53
C ALA A 130 14.33 31.18 -25.14
N LYS A 131 13.24 31.19 -24.35
CA LYS A 131 12.55 32.41 -23.91
C LYS A 131 13.41 33.27 -22.99
N SER A 132 14.15 32.67 -22.06
CA SER A 132 15.05 33.41 -21.16
C SER A 132 16.19 34.09 -21.94
N LYS A 133 16.83 33.38 -22.87
CA LYS A 133 17.87 33.94 -23.74
C LYS A 133 17.33 35.03 -24.67
N GLY A 134 16.18 34.82 -25.31
CA GLY A 134 15.53 35.79 -26.18
C GLY A 134 15.08 37.07 -25.46
N ARG A 135 14.57 36.94 -24.23
CA ARG A 135 14.17 38.08 -23.39
C ARG A 135 15.35 38.97 -23.01
N VAL A 136 16.46 38.37 -22.58
CA VAL A 136 17.69 39.10 -22.21
C VAL A 136 18.27 39.83 -23.42
N LEU A 137 18.38 39.16 -24.57
CA LEU A 137 18.86 39.78 -25.81
C LEU A 137 17.98 40.95 -26.26
N SER A 138 16.66 40.76 -26.26
CA SER A 138 15.70 41.79 -26.69
C SER A 138 15.76 43.04 -25.82
N ALA A 139 15.81 42.87 -24.49
CA ALA A 139 15.89 43.98 -23.54
C ALA A 139 17.19 44.77 -23.67
N LEU A 140 18.33 44.10 -23.85
CA LEU A 140 19.63 44.76 -24.02
C LEU A 140 19.73 45.48 -25.37
N MET A 141 19.23 44.88 -26.45
CA MET A 141 19.18 45.52 -27.77
C MET A 141 18.22 46.72 -27.79
N GLU A 142 17.16 46.71 -26.98
CA GLU A 142 16.29 47.87 -26.78
C GLU A 142 17.01 49.02 -26.07
N GLN A 143 17.79 48.73 -25.02
CA GLN A 143 18.61 49.77 -24.36
C GLN A 143 19.69 50.35 -25.28
N LYS A 144 20.27 49.52 -26.15
CA LYS A 144 21.19 49.97 -27.21
C LYS A 144 20.49 50.93 -28.18
N ARG A 145 19.30 50.56 -28.69
CA ARG A 145 18.51 51.43 -29.60
C ARG A 145 18.10 52.75 -28.95
N ARG A 146 17.84 52.75 -27.64
CA ARG A 146 17.53 53.94 -26.84
C ARG A 146 18.76 54.79 -26.50
N GLY A 147 19.96 54.36 -26.89
CA GLY A 147 21.21 55.09 -26.65
C GLY A 147 21.73 55.04 -25.20
N LYS A 148 21.09 54.28 -24.30
CA LYS A 148 21.51 54.19 -22.90
C LYS A 148 22.74 53.29 -22.71
N LEU A 149 22.90 52.28 -23.56
CA LEU A 149 24.02 51.33 -23.56
C LEU A 149 24.60 51.19 -24.97
N PRO A 150 25.33 52.21 -25.49
CA PRO A 150 25.80 52.21 -26.87
C PRO A 150 26.89 51.17 -27.15
N GLY A 151 27.68 50.77 -26.14
CA GLY A 151 28.80 49.84 -26.27
C GLY A 151 28.45 48.37 -26.47
N ILE A 152 27.15 48.03 -26.59
CA ILE A 152 26.70 46.67 -26.90
C ILE A 152 26.87 46.44 -28.40
N LEU A 153 27.65 45.45 -28.83
CA LEU A 153 27.84 45.12 -30.24
C LEU A 153 26.72 44.18 -30.73
N GLY A 154 26.39 43.14 -29.94
CA GLY A 154 25.31 42.20 -30.23
C GLY A 154 25.63 40.79 -29.74
N ARG A 155 24.76 39.81 -30.00
CA ARG A 155 25.05 38.38 -29.75
C ARG A 155 26.17 37.92 -30.69
N LEU A 156 27.17 37.21 -30.17
CA LEU A 156 28.32 36.78 -30.98
C LEU A 156 27.88 35.97 -32.22
N GLY A 157 26.94 35.04 -32.06
CA GLY A 157 26.41 34.23 -33.17
C GLY A 157 25.66 35.00 -34.26
N ASP A 158 25.21 36.23 -34.00
CA ASP A 158 24.53 37.09 -35.00
C ASP A 158 25.52 37.95 -35.79
N LEU A 159 26.77 38.07 -35.29
CA LEU A 159 27.81 38.91 -35.88
C LEU A 159 28.68 38.17 -36.91
N GLY A 160 28.44 36.88 -37.12
CA GLY A 160 29.16 36.01 -38.05
C GLY A 160 28.20 35.07 -38.78
N ALA A 161 28.64 34.57 -39.93
CA ALA A 161 27.86 33.62 -40.74
C ALA A 161 28.71 32.40 -41.10
N ILE A 162 28.09 31.23 -41.17
CA ILE A 162 28.75 29.98 -41.59
C ILE A 162 27.84 29.23 -42.56
N ASP A 163 28.41 28.32 -43.36
CA ASP A 163 27.63 27.43 -44.21
C ASP A 163 26.73 26.52 -43.36
N SER A 164 25.47 26.35 -43.78
CA SER A 164 24.46 25.52 -43.10
C SER A 164 24.92 24.08 -42.85
N LYS A 165 25.83 23.55 -43.69
CA LYS A 165 26.42 22.22 -43.50
C LYS A 165 27.13 22.07 -42.15
N PHE A 166 27.69 23.16 -41.62
CA PHE A 166 28.45 23.16 -40.37
C PHE A 166 27.66 23.74 -39.18
N ASP A 167 26.38 24.10 -39.36
CA ASP A 167 25.58 24.73 -38.31
C ASP A 167 25.45 23.85 -37.05
N CYS A 168 25.22 22.54 -37.23
CA CYS A 168 25.17 21.61 -36.10
C CYS A 168 26.51 21.50 -35.38
N ALA A 169 27.61 21.38 -36.15
CA ALA A 169 28.95 21.30 -35.61
C ALA A 169 29.33 22.55 -34.79
N ILE A 170 29.06 23.75 -35.30
CA ILE A 170 29.40 25.00 -34.60
C ILE A 170 28.50 25.25 -33.38
N SER A 171 27.21 24.92 -33.47
CA SER A 171 26.23 25.09 -32.40
C SER A 171 26.49 24.15 -31.20
N THR A 172 26.93 22.93 -31.47
CA THR A 172 27.38 21.98 -30.43
C THR A 172 28.75 22.38 -29.87
N ALA A 173 29.72 22.74 -30.72
CA ALA A 173 31.09 22.99 -30.28
C ALA A 173 31.22 24.22 -29.39
N CYS A 174 30.38 25.23 -29.54
CA CYS A 174 30.55 26.52 -28.90
C CYS A 174 29.25 27.10 -28.32
N GLY A 175 29.09 26.96 -27.00
CA GLY A 175 28.01 27.64 -26.27
C GLY A 175 28.22 29.16 -26.13
N ALA A 176 29.45 29.64 -26.27
CA ALA A 176 29.79 31.06 -26.14
C ALA A 176 29.24 31.93 -27.29
N LEU A 177 28.69 31.33 -28.35
CA LEU A 177 27.99 32.04 -29.42
C LEU A 177 26.72 32.74 -28.94
N ASP A 178 26.11 32.24 -27.86
CA ASP A 178 24.95 32.88 -27.21
C ASP A 178 25.34 34.12 -26.38
N ASN A 179 26.65 34.33 -26.12
CA ASN A 179 27.12 35.43 -25.30
C ASN A 179 27.02 36.77 -26.04
N ILE A 180 26.90 37.85 -25.28
CA ILE A 180 26.77 39.21 -25.83
C ILE A 180 28.13 39.88 -25.87
N LEU A 181 28.52 40.34 -27.06
CA LEU A 181 29.74 41.09 -27.29
C LEU A 181 29.53 42.56 -26.92
N VAL A 182 30.44 43.11 -26.11
CA VAL A 182 30.48 44.52 -25.69
C VAL A 182 31.87 45.08 -25.93
N ASP A 183 31.98 46.40 -26.05
CA ASP A 183 33.26 47.09 -26.32
C ASP A 183 34.25 47.03 -25.15
N THR A 184 33.79 47.25 -23.91
CA THR A 184 34.61 47.48 -22.71
C THR A 184 34.04 46.76 -21.47
N ILE A 185 34.85 46.61 -20.42
CA ILE A 185 34.39 46.04 -19.14
C ILE A 185 33.32 46.91 -18.47
N ASP A 186 33.44 48.23 -18.58
CA ASP A 186 32.52 49.14 -17.89
C ASP A 186 31.11 49.10 -18.51
N THR A 187 31.01 48.95 -19.84
CA THR A 187 29.71 48.73 -20.48
C THR A 187 29.10 47.38 -20.10
N ALA A 188 29.91 46.33 -19.92
CA ALA A 188 29.45 45.04 -19.40
C ALA A 188 28.85 45.17 -17.98
N ARG A 189 29.51 45.93 -17.10
CA ARG A 189 29.03 46.19 -15.73
C ARG A 189 27.69 46.92 -15.72
N HIS A 190 27.56 47.98 -16.51
CA HIS A 190 26.29 48.70 -16.65
C HIS A 190 25.17 47.82 -17.21
N CYS A 191 25.48 46.91 -18.15
CA CYS A 191 24.51 45.93 -18.64
C CYS A 191 24.05 44.97 -17.53
N ILE A 192 24.98 44.49 -16.68
CA ILE A 192 24.65 43.61 -15.54
C ILE A 192 23.77 44.33 -14.52
N GLU A 193 24.09 45.58 -14.18
CA GLU A 193 23.27 46.40 -13.28
C GLU A 193 21.86 46.61 -13.82
N PHE A 194 21.73 46.89 -15.11
CA PHE A 194 20.43 46.99 -15.78
C PHE A 194 19.63 45.69 -15.70
N LEU A 195 20.26 44.55 -15.96
CA LEU A 195 19.60 43.23 -15.90
C LEU A 195 19.16 42.89 -14.47
N LYS A 196 19.97 43.22 -13.46
CA LYS A 196 19.66 43.03 -12.04
C LYS A 196 18.51 43.94 -11.59
N ALA A 197 18.57 45.24 -11.93
CA ALA A 197 17.56 46.22 -11.54
C ALA A 197 16.17 45.89 -12.12
N ASN A 198 16.11 45.33 -13.33
CA ASN A 198 14.85 45.02 -14.01
C ASN A 198 14.50 43.52 -13.99
N ASN A 199 15.27 42.70 -13.28
CA ASN A 199 15.12 41.24 -13.17
C ASN A 199 14.83 40.54 -14.51
N VAL A 200 15.62 40.89 -15.53
CA VAL A 200 15.39 40.47 -16.93
C VAL A 200 15.97 39.08 -17.20
N GLY A 201 17.05 38.71 -16.51
CA GLY A 201 17.72 37.41 -16.61
C GLY A 201 19.24 37.52 -16.43
N SER A 202 19.95 36.42 -16.66
CA SER A 202 21.41 36.34 -16.62
C SER A 202 21.97 36.03 -18.00
N THR A 203 23.10 36.62 -18.34
CA THR A 203 23.85 36.35 -19.58
C THR A 203 25.33 36.58 -19.36
N THR A 204 26.14 35.98 -20.21
CA THR A 204 27.59 36.18 -20.21
C THR A 204 27.96 37.23 -21.25
N PHE A 205 28.88 38.12 -20.89
CA PHE A 205 29.39 39.17 -21.76
C PHE A 205 30.83 38.87 -22.20
N ILE A 206 31.14 39.14 -23.46
CA ILE A 206 32.51 39.10 -23.99
C ILE A 206 32.95 40.56 -24.21
N CYS A 207 33.97 41.00 -23.49
CA CYS A 207 34.49 42.37 -23.58
C CYS A 207 35.60 42.43 -24.63
N LEU A 208 35.41 43.21 -25.70
CA LEU A 208 36.30 43.25 -26.86
C LEU A 208 37.69 43.81 -26.51
N ASP A 209 37.76 44.80 -25.62
CA ASP A 209 39.00 45.38 -25.09
C ASP A 209 39.97 44.34 -24.49
N LYS A 210 39.46 43.24 -23.93
CA LYS A 210 40.27 42.14 -23.37
C LYS A 210 40.56 41.02 -24.36
N MET A 211 39.99 41.06 -25.57
CA MET A 211 40.20 40.04 -26.59
C MET A 211 41.41 40.33 -27.49
N ASP A 212 42.08 41.47 -27.31
CA ASP A 212 43.23 41.88 -28.12
C ASP A 212 44.39 40.88 -28.12
N LYS A 213 44.57 40.12 -27.04
CA LYS A 213 45.57 39.03 -26.96
C LYS A 213 45.37 37.93 -28.01
N TRP A 214 44.17 37.80 -28.57
CA TRP A 214 43.84 36.79 -29.59
C TRP A 214 44.05 37.28 -31.03
N LYS A 215 44.30 38.58 -31.25
CA LYS A 215 44.50 39.15 -32.59
C LYS A 215 45.61 38.44 -33.37
N SER A 216 46.74 38.17 -32.73
CA SER A 216 47.89 37.48 -33.35
C SER A 216 47.58 36.05 -33.78
N TYR A 217 46.64 35.38 -33.10
CA TYR A 217 46.26 34.01 -33.38
C TYR A 217 45.21 33.89 -34.49
N CYS A 218 44.44 34.94 -34.76
CA CYS A 218 43.43 34.95 -35.82
C CYS A 218 44.04 34.79 -37.21
N ASN A 219 45.26 35.31 -37.43
CA ASN A 219 45.95 35.24 -38.73
C ASN A 219 46.88 34.03 -38.86
N ARG A 220 46.96 33.18 -37.83
CA ARG A 220 47.85 32.02 -37.81
C ARG A 220 47.20 30.85 -38.55
N LYS A 221 47.82 30.42 -39.66
CA LYS A 221 47.48 29.15 -40.30
C LYS A 221 48.04 27.99 -39.47
N ILE A 222 47.20 27.00 -39.19
CA ILE A 222 47.59 25.76 -38.48
C ILE A 222 47.56 24.59 -39.45
N THR A 223 48.54 23.70 -39.35
CA THR A 223 48.54 22.42 -40.08
C THR A 223 47.63 21.45 -39.34
N THR A 224 46.49 21.11 -39.95
CA THR A 224 45.50 20.21 -39.34
C THR A 224 45.76 18.75 -39.72
N PRO A 225 45.60 17.80 -38.79
CA PRO A 225 45.63 16.37 -39.11
C PRO A 225 44.58 16.00 -40.16
N GLU A 226 44.91 15.11 -41.10
CA GLU A 226 44.01 14.65 -42.17
C GLU A 226 43.39 15.76 -43.05
N SER A 227 43.97 16.98 -43.05
CA SER A 227 43.45 18.15 -43.78
C SER A 227 42.00 18.53 -43.42
N VAL A 228 41.56 18.24 -42.18
CA VAL A 228 40.23 18.66 -41.73
C VAL A 228 40.15 20.18 -41.56
N PRO A 229 39.00 20.80 -41.86
CA PRO A 229 38.83 22.24 -41.70
C PRO A 229 38.68 22.62 -40.23
N ARG A 230 39.17 23.81 -39.89
CA ARG A 230 39.00 24.44 -38.59
C ARG A 230 37.73 25.29 -38.59
N LEU A 231 36.90 25.18 -37.55
CA LEU A 231 35.64 25.92 -37.44
C LEU A 231 35.80 27.44 -37.59
N PHE A 232 36.82 28.03 -36.96
CA PHE A 232 37.07 29.47 -37.05
C PHE A 232 37.27 29.95 -38.48
N ASP A 233 37.99 29.19 -39.31
CA ASP A 233 38.30 29.55 -40.70
C ASP A 233 37.08 29.45 -41.62
N LEU A 234 36.05 28.71 -41.20
CA LEU A 234 34.78 28.56 -41.92
C LEU A 234 33.80 29.70 -41.64
N VAL A 235 34.02 30.48 -40.57
CA VAL A 235 33.15 31.60 -40.19
C VAL A 235 33.50 32.85 -41.00
N LYS A 236 32.50 33.40 -41.68
CA LYS A 236 32.56 34.68 -42.37
C LYS A 236 32.20 35.80 -41.41
N ILE A 237 33.16 36.68 -41.15
CA ILE A 237 33.01 37.80 -40.21
C ILE A 237 33.03 39.10 -41.00
N LYS A 238 32.01 39.96 -40.82
CA LYS A 238 31.89 41.23 -41.56
C LYS A 238 32.86 42.29 -41.08
N ASP A 239 33.09 42.37 -39.77
CA ASP A 239 34.00 43.33 -39.15
C ASP A 239 35.24 42.60 -38.62
N SER A 240 36.42 42.94 -39.13
CA SER A 240 37.65 42.28 -38.70
C SER A 240 38.01 42.59 -37.23
N THR A 241 37.45 43.64 -36.64
CA THR A 241 37.73 44.01 -35.24
C THR A 241 37.18 43.00 -34.23
N ILE A 242 36.12 42.27 -34.59
CA ILE A 242 35.46 41.27 -33.74
C ILE A 242 35.99 39.84 -33.95
N ALA A 243 36.87 39.64 -34.94
CA ALA A 243 37.52 38.34 -35.18
C ALA A 243 38.19 37.72 -33.93
N PRO A 244 38.86 38.50 -33.04
CA PRO A 244 39.42 37.98 -31.80
C PRO A 244 38.38 37.35 -30.85
N ALA A 245 37.14 37.85 -30.86
CA ALA A 245 36.05 37.29 -30.06
C ALA A 245 35.57 35.93 -30.60
N PHE A 246 35.48 35.79 -31.93
CA PHE A 246 35.21 34.48 -32.56
C PHE A 246 36.33 33.48 -32.32
N TYR A 247 37.59 33.93 -32.36
CA TYR A 247 38.73 33.07 -32.03
C TYR A 247 38.70 32.62 -30.57
N PHE A 248 38.38 33.52 -29.64
CA PHE A 248 38.21 33.20 -28.22
C PHE A 248 37.16 32.10 -28.00
N ALA A 249 36.04 32.18 -28.72
CA ALA A 249 34.92 31.25 -28.61
C ALA A 249 35.20 29.89 -29.28
N LEU A 250 35.78 29.89 -30.49
CA LEU A 250 35.94 28.70 -31.32
C LEU A 250 37.30 28.01 -31.20
N ARG A 251 38.37 28.75 -30.85
CA ARG A 251 39.73 28.21 -30.70
C ARG A 251 40.19 27.37 -31.90
N ASP A 252 41.13 26.47 -31.68
CA ASP A 252 41.59 25.49 -32.66
C ASP A 252 40.63 24.28 -32.71
N THR A 253 39.32 24.54 -32.84
CA THR A 253 38.31 23.48 -32.97
C THR A 253 38.24 22.98 -34.41
N LEU A 254 38.38 21.67 -34.60
CA LEU A 254 38.37 21.01 -35.90
C LEU A 254 37.03 20.31 -36.16
N VAL A 255 36.67 20.17 -37.44
CA VAL A 255 35.45 19.48 -37.86
C VAL A 255 35.78 18.14 -38.48
N ALA A 256 35.31 17.06 -37.87
CA ALA A 256 35.37 15.70 -38.42
C ALA A 256 34.05 15.32 -39.09
N LYS A 257 34.09 14.33 -39.99
CA LYS A 257 32.88 13.77 -40.61
C LYS A 257 32.10 12.91 -39.61
N ASP A 258 32.80 12.00 -38.93
CA ASP A 258 32.24 10.97 -38.06
C ASP A 258 33.04 10.84 -36.75
N LEU A 259 32.49 10.11 -35.77
CA LEU A 259 33.08 9.95 -34.44
C LEU A 259 34.45 9.26 -34.48
N ASP A 260 34.64 8.27 -35.37
CA ASP A 260 35.91 7.57 -35.54
C ASP A 260 37.02 8.51 -36.00
N GLN A 261 36.69 9.37 -36.97
CA GLN A 261 37.60 10.42 -37.44
C GLN A 261 37.86 11.45 -36.33
N ALA A 262 36.82 11.86 -35.59
CA ALA A 262 36.97 12.79 -34.48
C ALA A 262 37.92 12.26 -33.41
N THR A 263 37.80 10.98 -33.04
CA THR A 263 38.61 10.32 -32.02
C THR A 263 40.08 10.25 -32.43
N ARG A 264 40.34 9.86 -33.69
CA ARG A 264 41.70 9.77 -34.23
C ARG A 264 42.41 11.12 -34.25
N ILE A 265 41.69 12.19 -34.59
CA ILE A 265 42.23 13.54 -34.64
C ILE A 265 42.42 14.11 -33.23
N ALA A 266 41.44 13.91 -32.34
CA ALA A 266 41.48 14.43 -30.97
C ALA A 266 42.63 13.84 -30.14
N TYR A 267 42.90 12.54 -30.29
CA TYR A 267 43.98 11.82 -29.58
C TYR A 267 45.25 11.61 -30.42
N GLY A 268 45.44 12.38 -31.49
CA GLY A 268 46.64 12.33 -32.33
C GLY A 268 47.89 12.91 -31.65
N LYS A 269 48.94 13.19 -32.44
CA LYS A 269 50.22 13.77 -31.97
C LYS A 269 50.04 15.08 -31.19
N THR A 270 49.02 15.85 -31.53
CA THR A 270 48.63 17.08 -30.84
C THR A 270 47.15 16.98 -30.52
N ARG A 271 46.76 17.29 -29.29
CA ARG A 271 45.35 17.25 -28.88
C ARG A 271 44.61 18.45 -29.43
N TYR A 272 43.50 18.18 -30.11
CA TYR A 272 42.58 19.17 -30.63
C TYR A 272 41.18 18.95 -30.07
N LYS A 273 40.43 20.05 -29.95
CA LYS A 273 38.98 19.97 -29.77
C LYS A 273 38.37 19.62 -31.11
N VAL A 274 37.56 18.56 -31.20
CA VAL A 274 37.01 18.07 -32.46
C VAL A 274 35.51 17.88 -32.35
N VAL A 275 34.76 18.37 -33.31
CA VAL A 275 33.31 18.18 -33.41
C VAL A 275 32.95 17.46 -34.72
N THR A 276 31.99 16.54 -34.68
CA THR A 276 31.48 15.88 -35.89
C THR A 276 30.41 16.72 -36.57
N LEU A 277 30.13 16.45 -37.85
CA LEU A 277 29.03 17.09 -38.57
C LEU A 277 27.65 16.82 -37.92
N GLN A 278 27.50 15.69 -37.23
CA GLN A 278 26.28 15.30 -36.51
C GLN A 278 26.23 15.80 -35.05
N GLY A 279 27.24 16.57 -34.60
CA GLY A 279 27.20 17.22 -33.30
C GLY A 279 27.67 16.36 -32.13
N ALA A 280 28.56 15.38 -32.35
CA ALA A 280 29.35 14.78 -31.28
C ALA A 280 30.62 15.61 -31.05
N LEU A 281 30.98 15.87 -29.80
CA LEU A 281 32.09 16.74 -29.41
C LEU A 281 33.11 15.96 -28.57
N ILE A 282 34.39 16.09 -28.91
CA ILE A 282 35.52 15.63 -28.09
C ILE A 282 36.34 16.86 -27.71
N ASP A 283 36.46 17.13 -26.42
CA ASP A 283 37.19 18.29 -25.91
C ASP A 283 38.63 17.95 -25.51
N ILE A 284 39.50 18.96 -25.46
CA ILE A 284 40.92 18.81 -25.10
C ILE A 284 41.06 18.33 -23.64
N SER A 285 40.07 18.65 -22.80
CA SER A 285 39.92 18.18 -21.41
C SER A 285 39.74 16.66 -21.29
N GLY A 286 39.48 15.95 -22.39
CA GLY A 286 39.21 14.51 -22.41
C GLY A 286 37.73 14.15 -22.24
N THR A 287 36.83 15.15 -22.30
CA THR A 287 35.39 14.91 -22.28
C THR A 287 34.87 14.56 -23.69
N ILE A 288 33.97 13.59 -23.76
CA ILE A 288 33.28 13.19 -24.99
C ILE A 288 31.78 13.40 -24.75
N SER A 289 31.14 14.20 -25.60
CA SER A 289 29.72 14.51 -25.53
C SER A 289 29.05 14.10 -26.85
N GLY A 290 28.11 13.17 -26.78
CA GLY A 290 27.32 12.71 -27.92
C GLY A 290 26.18 11.79 -27.47
N GLY A 291 25.01 11.92 -28.09
CA GLY A 291 23.83 11.11 -27.78
C GLY A 291 22.51 11.92 -27.82
N GLY A 292 21.40 11.22 -28.01
CA GLY A 292 20.05 11.79 -28.12
C GLY A 292 19.59 12.07 -29.56
N ASN A 293 18.28 12.24 -29.75
CA ASN A 293 17.69 12.61 -31.06
C ASN A 293 17.66 14.13 -31.30
N THR A 294 18.04 14.93 -30.30
CA THR A 294 18.02 16.38 -30.37
C THR A 294 19.39 16.93 -30.72
N VAL A 295 19.50 17.53 -31.90
CA VAL A 295 20.70 18.25 -32.35
C VAL A 295 20.58 19.73 -32.04
N LEU A 296 21.63 20.32 -31.47
CA LEU A 296 21.73 21.77 -31.28
C LEU A 296 22.01 22.44 -32.64
N LYS A 297 21.14 23.37 -33.05
CA LYS A 297 21.23 24.14 -34.30
C LYS A 297 20.85 25.60 -34.05
N GLY A 298 21.23 26.50 -34.95
CA GLY A 298 20.76 27.90 -34.94
C GLY A 298 21.44 28.85 -33.94
N ARG A 299 22.58 28.47 -33.35
CA ARG A 299 23.41 29.39 -32.54
C ARG A 299 24.23 30.36 -33.39
N MET A 300 24.35 30.10 -34.70
CA MET A 300 24.97 30.97 -35.69
C MET A 300 23.92 31.44 -36.71
N GLY A 301 24.07 32.67 -37.23
CA GLY A 301 23.09 33.25 -38.15
C GLY A 301 23.07 32.60 -39.54
N SER A 302 22.02 31.83 -39.86
CA SER A 302 21.74 31.30 -41.21
C SER A 302 20.25 31.21 -41.59
N SER A 303 19.38 31.98 -40.91
CA SER A 303 17.90 32.05 -41.07
C SER A 303 17.10 31.14 -40.12
N VAL A 304 16.18 31.79 -39.40
CA VAL A 304 15.02 31.30 -38.62
C VAL A 304 15.29 30.24 -37.55
N ILE A 305 15.25 30.71 -36.30
CA ILE A 305 15.02 29.90 -35.11
C ILE A 305 13.62 29.27 -35.27
N GLU A 306 13.54 27.94 -35.41
CA GLU A 306 12.29 27.23 -35.16
C GLU A 306 12.01 27.31 -33.65
N GLU A 307 11.43 28.44 -33.22
CA GLU A 307 10.82 28.53 -31.91
C GLU A 307 9.70 27.49 -31.87
N ILE A 308 9.77 26.57 -30.92
CA ILE A 308 8.68 25.62 -30.64
C ILE A 308 7.41 26.46 -30.46
N ASP A 309 6.44 26.31 -31.38
CA ASP A 309 5.23 27.12 -31.37
C ASP A 309 4.47 26.82 -30.06
N PRO A 310 4.15 27.83 -29.22
CA PRO A 310 3.37 27.63 -28.00
C PRO A 310 2.03 26.92 -28.25
N LYS A 311 1.48 26.99 -29.47
CA LYS A 311 0.28 26.23 -29.85
C LYS A 311 0.52 24.72 -29.95
N GLU A 312 1.72 24.28 -30.30
CA GLU A 312 2.05 22.85 -30.31
C GLU A 312 2.19 22.31 -28.88
N LEU A 313 2.80 23.08 -27.97
CA LEU A 313 2.84 22.71 -26.56
C LEU A 313 1.43 22.57 -25.98
N GLU A 314 0.54 23.52 -26.26
CA GLU A 314 -0.84 23.49 -25.78
C GLU A 314 -1.62 22.27 -26.34
N LYS A 315 -1.39 21.90 -27.61
CA LYS A 315 -1.97 20.68 -28.20
C LYS A 315 -1.51 19.42 -27.50
N VAL A 316 -0.20 19.31 -27.22
CA VAL A 316 0.37 18.14 -26.54
C VAL A 316 -0.08 18.07 -25.08
N GLU A 317 -0.20 19.20 -24.39
CA GLU A 317 -0.77 19.27 -23.04
C GLU A 317 -2.25 18.82 -23.01
N LYS A 318 -3.07 19.27 -23.97
CA LYS A 318 -4.46 18.80 -24.11
C LYS A 318 -4.54 17.29 -24.38
N ALA A 319 -3.63 16.76 -25.20
CA ALA A 319 -3.54 15.33 -25.45
C ALA A 319 -3.13 14.56 -24.18
N LEU A 320 -2.22 15.11 -23.37
CA LEU A 320 -1.81 14.52 -22.09
C LEU A 320 -2.98 14.43 -21.10
N VAL A 321 -3.79 15.48 -21.00
CA VAL A 321 -4.99 15.49 -20.13
C VAL A 321 -5.95 14.39 -20.55
N LYS A 322 -6.28 14.30 -21.85
CA LYS A 322 -7.15 13.24 -22.38
C LYS A 322 -6.62 11.84 -22.07
N LEU A 323 -5.33 11.60 -22.30
CA LEU A 323 -4.70 10.32 -22.02
C LEU A 323 -4.68 9.99 -20.51
N THR A 324 -4.56 11.02 -19.66
CA THR A 324 -4.65 10.86 -18.20
C THR A 324 -6.05 10.42 -17.79
N ASP A 325 -7.09 11.07 -18.34
CA ASP A 325 -8.49 10.74 -18.06
C ASP A 325 -8.85 9.34 -18.58
N GLU A 326 -8.39 8.96 -19.77
CA GLU A 326 -8.55 7.62 -20.34
C GLU A 326 -7.90 6.55 -19.44
N THR A 327 -6.65 6.79 -19.01
CA THR A 327 -5.94 5.89 -18.09
C THR A 327 -6.68 5.75 -16.75
N ALA A 328 -7.22 6.85 -16.21
CA ALA A 328 -8.00 6.84 -14.97
C ALA A 328 -9.30 6.03 -15.13
N ASN A 329 -10.00 6.19 -16.25
CA ASN A 329 -11.21 5.42 -16.56
C ASN A 329 -10.94 3.92 -16.69
N ILE A 330 -9.83 3.54 -17.35
CA ILE A 330 -9.40 2.14 -17.45
C ILE A 330 -9.13 1.56 -16.05
N ARG A 331 -8.41 2.29 -15.19
CA ARG A 331 -8.16 1.88 -13.79
C ARG A 331 -9.45 1.69 -13.00
N GLN A 332 -10.40 2.61 -13.12
CA GLN A 332 -11.69 2.47 -12.46
C GLN A 332 -12.46 1.24 -12.96
N LYS A 333 -12.45 0.99 -14.28
CA LYS A 333 -13.09 -0.20 -14.86
C LYS A 333 -12.43 -1.49 -14.36
N LYS A 334 -11.10 -1.52 -14.31
CA LYS A 334 -10.32 -2.64 -13.77
C LYS A 334 -10.70 -2.93 -12.32
N ASN A 335 -10.68 -1.93 -11.44
CA ASN A 335 -11.04 -2.11 -10.02
C ASN A 335 -12.47 -2.64 -9.85
N LYS A 336 -13.43 -2.14 -10.65
CA LYS A 336 -14.82 -2.65 -10.64
C LYS A 336 -14.90 -4.11 -11.09
N LEU A 337 -14.13 -4.49 -12.12
CA LEU A 337 -14.05 -5.89 -12.58
C LEU A 337 -13.42 -6.80 -11.53
N GLU A 338 -12.36 -6.36 -10.85
CA GLU A 338 -11.72 -7.11 -9.77
C GLU A 338 -12.69 -7.37 -8.61
N SER A 339 -13.41 -6.34 -8.15
CA SER A 339 -14.44 -6.51 -7.11
C SER A 339 -15.55 -7.45 -7.57
N TYR A 340 -16.03 -7.31 -8.81
CA TYR A 340 -17.07 -8.18 -9.35
C TYR A 340 -16.63 -9.64 -9.50
N ILE A 341 -15.37 -9.88 -9.89
CA ILE A 341 -14.79 -11.23 -9.94
C ILE A 341 -14.73 -11.82 -8.54
N GLN A 342 -14.29 -11.06 -7.54
CA GLN A 342 -14.26 -11.53 -6.16
C GLN A 342 -15.65 -11.94 -5.66
N GLU A 343 -16.68 -11.12 -5.90
CA GLU A 343 -18.06 -11.44 -5.57
C GLU A 343 -18.55 -12.73 -6.26
N LEU A 344 -18.23 -12.91 -7.55
CA LEU A 344 -18.58 -14.12 -8.29
C LEU A 344 -17.83 -15.35 -7.77
N GLU A 345 -16.56 -15.24 -7.41
CA GLU A 345 -15.76 -16.33 -6.82
C GLU A 345 -16.33 -16.77 -5.48
N ASP A 346 -16.69 -15.82 -4.62
CA ASP A 346 -17.23 -16.11 -3.30
C ASP A 346 -18.65 -16.69 -3.40
N SER A 347 -19.48 -16.16 -4.31
CA SER A 347 -20.78 -16.74 -4.63
C SER A 347 -20.64 -18.18 -5.15
N LEU A 348 -19.66 -18.44 -6.01
CA LEU A 348 -19.41 -19.77 -6.56
C LEU A 348 -18.95 -20.76 -5.49
N LYS A 349 -18.03 -20.35 -4.60
CA LYS A 349 -17.58 -21.17 -3.47
C LYS A 349 -18.76 -21.53 -2.57
N LEU A 350 -19.57 -20.54 -2.19
CA LEU A 350 -20.72 -20.74 -1.31
C LEU A 350 -21.75 -21.69 -1.94
N ASN A 351 -22.09 -21.49 -3.21
CA ASN A 351 -23.03 -22.37 -3.92
C ASN A 351 -22.48 -23.81 -4.03
N ASN A 352 -21.19 -24.01 -4.28
CA ASN A 352 -20.60 -25.36 -4.31
C ASN A 352 -20.63 -26.05 -2.94
N ILE A 353 -20.33 -25.33 -1.85
CA ILE A 353 -20.43 -25.87 -0.49
C ILE A 353 -21.88 -26.26 -0.17
N CYS A 354 -22.84 -25.39 -0.49
CA CYS A 354 -24.25 -25.68 -0.30
C CYS A 354 -24.71 -26.88 -1.14
N LEU A 355 -24.28 -26.99 -2.39
CA LEU A 355 -24.59 -28.12 -3.27
C LEU A 355 -24.08 -29.44 -2.67
N GLN A 356 -22.83 -29.47 -2.19
CA GLN A 356 -22.27 -30.65 -1.53
C GLN A 356 -23.04 -31.02 -0.26
N LYS A 357 -23.34 -30.01 0.59
CA LYS A 357 -24.13 -30.21 1.81
C LYS A 357 -25.50 -30.80 1.51
N TYR A 358 -26.25 -30.19 0.59
CA TYR A 358 -27.58 -30.66 0.23
C TYR A 358 -27.55 -32.01 -0.47
N SER A 359 -26.53 -32.30 -1.29
CA SER A 359 -26.35 -33.63 -1.89
C SER A 359 -26.15 -34.72 -0.83
N MET A 360 -25.35 -34.44 0.21
CA MET A 360 -25.20 -35.34 1.36
C MET A 360 -26.50 -35.51 2.15
N GLU A 361 -27.22 -34.42 2.42
CA GLU A 361 -28.52 -34.46 3.09
C GLU A 361 -29.56 -35.28 2.30
N VAL A 362 -29.61 -35.12 0.97
CA VAL A 362 -30.52 -35.90 0.10
C VAL A 362 -30.19 -37.38 0.14
N LYS A 363 -28.91 -37.77 0.12
CA LYS A 363 -28.52 -39.19 0.25
C LYS A 363 -28.98 -39.77 1.58
N ALA A 364 -28.69 -39.08 2.69
CA ALA A 364 -29.10 -39.52 4.03
C ALA A 364 -30.63 -39.61 4.17
N LEU A 365 -31.37 -38.61 3.68
CA LEU A 365 -32.82 -38.61 3.70
C LEU A 365 -33.42 -39.69 2.80
N SER A 366 -32.81 -39.99 1.66
CA SER A 366 -33.26 -41.06 0.76
C SER A 366 -33.09 -42.43 1.40
N GLU A 367 -31.97 -42.68 2.08
CA GLU A 367 -31.76 -43.91 2.86
C GLU A 367 -32.74 -44.00 4.04
N GLN A 368 -33.00 -42.87 4.72
CA GLN A 368 -34.00 -42.79 5.77
C GLN A 368 -35.42 -43.09 5.26
N GLU A 369 -35.79 -42.59 4.09
CA GLU A 369 -37.10 -42.84 3.47
C GLU A 369 -37.27 -44.34 3.15
N ILE A 370 -36.23 -44.98 2.61
CA ILE A 370 -36.24 -46.42 2.31
C ILE A 370 -36.41 -47.23 3.62
N THR A 371 -35.63 -46.92 4.65
CA THR A 371 -35.70 -47.65 5.94
C THR A 371 -37.04 -47.45 6.65
N LEU A 372 -37.57 -46.21 6.69
CA LEU A 372 -38.89 -45.93 7.25
C LEU A 372 -40.00 -46.64 6.47
N THR A 373 -39.90 -46.70 5.15
CA THR A 373 -40.87 -47.42 4.31
C THR A 373 -40.88 -48.91 4.62
N GLN A 374 -39.70 -49.53 4.76
CA GLN A 374 -39.57 -50.93 5.17
C GLN A 374 -40.13 -51.17 6.59
N GLN A 375 -39.83 -50.29 7.54
CA GLN A 375 -40.37 -50.37 8.90
C GLN A 375 -41.90 -50.26 8.93
N ILE A 376 -42.48 -49.39 8.11
CA ILE A 376 -43.93 -49.25 7.98
C ILE A 376 -44.56 -50.55 7.45
N VAL A 377 -43.93 -51.24 6.49
CA VAL A 377 -44.45 -52.52 5.99
C VAL A 377 -44.48 -53.55 7.11
N VAL A 378 -43.37 -53.72 7.84
CA VAL A 378 -43.29 -54.64 8.99
C VAL A 378 -44.28 -54.26 10.09
N GLN A 379 -44.42 -52.97 10.40
CA GLN A 379 -45.34 -52.48 11.42
C GLN A 379 -46.80 -52.66 11.03
N LYS A 380 -47.14 -52.51 9.73
CA LYS A 380 -48.49 -52.85 9.23
C LYS A 380 -48.81 -54.33 9.40
N GLU A 381 -47.84 -55.22 9.20
CA GLU A 381 -48.04 -56.65 9.48
C GLU A 381 -48.25 -56.91 10.97
N LYS A 382 -47.47 -56.25 11.84
CA LYS A 382 -47.67 -56.33 13.31
C LYS A 382 -49.06 -55.88 13.74
N VAL A 383 -49.53 -54.76 13.22
CA VAL A 383 -50.91 -54.29 13.44
C VAL A 383 -51.93 -55.34 13.01
N LYS A 384 -51.78 -55.92 11.81
CA LYS A 384 -52.67 -56.99 11.34
C LYS A 384 -52.64 -58.22 12.25
N SER A 385 -51.48 -58.60 12.77
CA SER A 385 -51.34 -59.74 13.69
C SER A 385 -51.84 -59.45 15.11
N ALA A 386 -51.81 -58.18 15.52
CA ALA A 386 -52.33 -57.70 16.81
C ALA A 386 -53.83 -57.40 16.76
N ALA A 387 -54.46 -57.48 15.57
CA ALA A 387 -55.89 -57.32 15.42
C ALA A 387 -56.61 -58.39 16.26
N PRO A 388 -57.46 -57.98 17.21
CA PRO A 388 -58.10 -58.92 18.12
C PRO A 388 -59.10 -59.78 17.33
N ASP A 389 -59.19 -61.07 17.68
CA ASP A 389 -60.20 -61.95 17.09
C ASP A 389 -61.59 -61.42 17.45
N LYS A 390 -62.36 -61.04 16.43
CA LYS A 390 -63.72 -60.51 16.62
C LYS A 390 -64.61 -61.46 17.41
N ALA A 391 -64.44 -62.78 17.25
CA ALA A 391 -65.21 -63.76 18.01
C ALA A 391 -64.84 -63.75 19.50
N GLU A 392 -63.56 -63.61 19.82
CA GLU A 392 -63.06 -63.59 21.20
C GLU A 392 -63.39 -62.26 21.89
N VAL A 393 -63.34 -61.14 21.17
CA VAL A 393 -63.82 -59.83 21.67
C VAL A 393 -65.31 -59.87 21.97
N ASP A 394 -66.14 -60.43 21.08
CA ASP A 394 -67.57 -60.61 21.32
C ASP A 394 -67.84 -61.51 22.54
N ASN A 395 -67.02 -62.56 22.72
CA ASN A 395 -67.15 -63.48 23.84
C ASN A 395 -66.75 -62.82 25.17
N LEU A 396 -65.64 -62.09 25.20
CA LEU A 396 -65.19 -61.30 26.34
C LEU A 396 -66.19 -60.19 26.67
N GLN A 397 -66.74 -59.49 25.67
CA GLN A 397 -67.81 -58.51 25.88
C GLN A 397 -69.06 -59.15 26.47
N LYS A 398 -69.52 -60.30 25.95
CA LYS A 398 -70.64 -61.04 26.53
C LYS A 398 -70.35 -61.53 27.94
N LYS A 399 -69.12 -61.94 28.24
CA LYS A 399 -68.66 -62.34 29.58
C LYS A 399 -68.69 -61.15 30.55
N VAL A 400 -68.17 -59.99 30.13
CA VAL A 400 -68.24 -58.73 30.89
C VAL A 400 -69.69 -58.34 31.14
N GLU A 401 -70.57 -58.38 30.13
CA GLU A 401 -71.98 -58.01 30.26
C GLU A 401 -72.75 -58.96 31.21
N LYS A 402 -72.47 -60.27 31.14
CA LYS A 402 -73.02 -61.27 32.07
C LYS A 402 -72.55 -61.02 33.51
N LEU A 403 -71.25 -60.85 33.72
CA LEU A 403 -70.69 -60.61 35.05
C LEU A 403 -71.15 -59.26 35.62
N LYS A 404 -71.32 -58.24 34.77
CA LYS A 404 -71.91 -56.95 35.13
C LYS A 404 -73.35 -57.12 35.60
N SER A 405 -74.17 -57.89 34.86
CA SER A 405 -75.56 -58.16 35.24
C SER A 405 -75.66 -58.92 36.57
N ILE A 406 -74.76 -59.88 36.82
CA ILE A 406 -74.67 -60.62 38.09
C ILE A 406 -74.28 -59.66 39.21
N TYR A 407 -73.22 -58.87 39.03
CA TYR A 407 -72.81 -57.84 39.99
C TYR A 407 -73.95 -56.85 40.31
N GLU A 408 -74.67 -56.35 39.30
CA GLU A 408 -75.80 -55.45 39.51
C GLU A 408 -76.97 -56.10 40.26
N LYS A 409 -77.23 -57.40 40.03
CA LYS A 409 -78.26 -58.15 40.76
C LYS A 409 -77.85 -58.37 42.21
N ASP A 410 -76.63 -58.83 42.44
CA ASP A 410 -76.09 -59.07 43.79
C ASP A 410 -76.06 -57.75 44.58
N ALA A 411 -75.63 -56.65 43.95
CA ALA A 411 -75.63 -55.31 44.55
C ALA A 411 -77.05 -54.82 44.90
N LYS A 412 -78.06 -55.11 44.07
CA LYS A 412 -79.46 -54.79 44.36
C LYS A 412 -80.02 -55.60 45.53
N VAL A 413 -79.64 -56.87 45.65
CA VAL A 413 -80.08 -57.74 46.76
C VAL A 413 -79.43 -57.30 48.07
N VAL A 414 -78.12 -57.05 48.06
CA VAL A 414 -77.41 -56.48 49.21
C VAL A 414 -78.03 -55.16 49.65
N SER A 415 -78.32 -54.24 48.72
CA SER A 415 -78.97 -52.96 49.05
C SER A 415 -80.35 -53.11 49.69
N LYS A 416 -81.11 -54.17 49.37
CA LYS A 416 -82.41 -54.45 50.01
C LYS A 416 -82.22 -54.95 51.45
N ILE A 417 -81.27 -55.85 51.67
CA ILE A 417 -80.98 -56.40 53.00
C ILE A 417 -80.33 -55.34 53.90
N GLU A 418 -79.44 -54.49 53.36
CA GLU A 418 -78.90 -53.33 54.08
C GLU A 418 -80.01 -52.40 54.58
N LYS A 419 -81.04 -52.16 53.75
CA LYS A 419 -82.20 -51.36 54.15
C LYS A 419 -83.02 -52.01 55.27
N GLU A 420 -83.18 -53.33 55.27
CA GLU A 420 -83.89 -54.02 56.35
C GLU A 420 -83.08 -54.12 57.65
N VAL A 421 -81.76 -54.37 57.56
CA VAL A 421 -80.85 -54.27 58.71
C VAL A 421 -80.88 -52.86 59.29
N GLN A 422 -80.88 -51.82 58.45
CA GLN A 422 -81.03 -50.43 58.90
C GLN A 422 -82.39 -50.16 59.55
N ARG A 423 -83.48 -50.75 59.04
CA ARG A 423 -84.83 -50.63 59.63
C ARG A 423 -84.88 -51.28 61.02
N LEU A 424 -84.41 -52.53 61.13
CA LEU A 424 -84.34 -53.27 62.41
C LEU A 424 -83.41 -52.58 63.40
N HIS A 425 -82.26 -52.06 62.94
CA HIS A 425 -81.35 -51.27 63.78
C HIS A 425 -82.02 -49.99 64.30
N LYS A 426 -82.84 -49.33 63.48
CA LYS A 426 -83.60 -48.13 63.89
C LYS A 426 -84.67 -48.46 64.94
N GLU A 427 -85.39 -49.57 64.78
CA GLU A 427 -86.39 -50.05 65.77
C GLU A 427 -85.74 -50.43 67.10
N ILE A 428 -84.58 -51.10 67.08
CA ILE A 428 -83.79 -51.41 68.29
C ILE A 428 -83.28 -50.12 68.97
N MET A 429 -82.84 -49.13 68.18
CA MET A 429 -82.38 -47.84 68.67
C MET A 429 -83.50 -47.01 69.33
N ASP A 430 -84.75 -47.11 68.84
CA ASP A 430 -85.91 -46.44 69.43
C ASP A 430 -86.34 -47.10 70.76
N ILE A 431 -86.25 -48.42 70.88
CA ILE A 431 -86.51 -49.16 72.14
C ILE A 431 -85.40 -48.95 73.17
N GLY A 432 -84.13 -48.88 72.75
CA GLY A 432 -82.96 -48.69 73.62
C GLY A 432 -82.86 -47.33 74.33
N GLY A 433 -83.71 -46.37 73.94
CA GLY A 433 -83.80 -45.03 74.52
C GLY A 433 -82.54 -44.17 74.35
N ASN A 434 -82.51 -43.01 75.01
CA ASN A 434 -81.46 -41.99 74.86
C ASN A 434 -80.04 -42.48 75.18
N LYS A 435 -79.88 -43.51 76.02
CA LYS A 435 -78.56 -44.05 76.40
C LYS A 435 -77.91 -44.85 75.28
N LEU A 436 -78.67 -45.65 74.52
CA LEU A 436 -78.13 -46.42 73.40
C LEU A 436 -77.78 -45.50 72.21
N LYS A 437 -78.66 -44.52 71.92
CA LYS A 437 -78.42 -43.47 70.90
C LYS A 437 -77.15 -42.66 71.19
N ALA A 438 -76.87 -42.33 72.46
CA ALA A 438 -75.65 -41.61 72.85
C ALA A 438 -74.36 -42.45 72.68
N VAL A 439 -74.42 -43.76 72.90
CA VAL A 439 -73.28 -44.66 72.67
C VAL A 439 -73.07 -44.91 71.18
N GLN A 440 -74.14 -45.10 70.40
CA GLN A 440 -74.05 -45.26 68.94
C GLN A 440 -73.49 -43.99 68.27
N ALA A 441 -73.94 -42.79 68.67
CA ALA A 441 -73.38 -41.55 68.16
C ALA A 441 -71.87 -41.41 68.46
N ARG A 442 -71.39 -41.95 69.59
CA ARG A 442 -69.95 -42.03 69.87
C ARG A 442 -69.23 -43.03 68.98
N VAL A 443 -69.82 -44.20 68.72
CA VAL A 443 -69.25 -45.20 67.82
C VAL A 443 -69.20 -44.69 66.38
N ASP A 444 -70.27 -44.07 65.89
CA ASP A 444 -70.32 -43.48 64.54
C ASP A 444 -69.30 -42.34 64.39
N ALA A 445 -69.14 -41.50 65.42
CA ALA A 445 -68.10 -40.47 65.44
C ALA A 445 -66.69 -41.07 65.39
N ILE A 446 -66.44 -42.16 66.13
CA ILE A 446 -65.15 -42.86 66.12
C ILE A 446 -64.91 -43.54 64.77
N SER A 447 -65.92 -44.19 64.18
CA SER A 447 -65.81 -44.85 62.87
C SER A 447 -65.53 -43.83 61.77
N ASN A 448 -66.27 -42.71 61.74
CA ASN A 448 -66.00 -41.63 60.80
C ASN A 448 -64.59 -41.05 60.99
N ASN A 449 -64.11 -40.93 62.23
CA ASN A 449 -62.74 -40.50 62.49
C ASN A 449 -61.70 -41.53 61.98
N ILE A 450 -61.96 -42.83 62.12
CA ILE A 450 -61.08 -43.88 61.60
C ILE A 450 -61.03 -43.83 60.07
N ASP A 451 -62.16 -43.68 59.39
CA ASP A 451 -62.21 -43.59 57.93
C ASP A 451 -61.52 -42.33 57.41
N GLN A 452 -61.71 -41.20 58.08
CA GLN A 452 -60.99 -39.96 57.76
C GLN A 452 -59.48 -40.12 57.94
N VAL A 453 -59.04 -40.70 59.06
CA VAL A 453 -57.61 -40.95 59.32
C VAL A 453 -57.04 -41.92 58.28
N THR A 454 -57.77 -42.98 57.92
CA THR A 454 -57.33 -43.96 56.90
C THR A 454 -57.24 -43.33 55.51
N GLY A 455 -58.19 -42.48 55.13
CA GLY A 455 -58.16 -41.68 53.90
C GLY A 455 -56.99 -40.69 53.88
N GLN A 456 -56.69 -40.06 55.01
CA GLN A 456 -55.50 -39.20 55.15
C GLN A 456 -54.21 -40.00 55.06
N ILE A 457 -54.12 -41.19 55.67
CA ILE A 457 -52.96 -42.07 55.58
C ILE A 457 -52.70 -42.45 54.14
N THR A 458 -53.69 -42.98 53.41
CA THR A 458 -53.53 -43.38 52.01
C THR A 458 -53.14 -42.20 51.11
N LYS A 459 -53.78 -41.04 51.26
CA LYS A 459 -53.40 -39.81 50.54
C LYS A 459 -51.96 -39.40 50.84
N THR A 460 -51.55 -39.47 52.09
CA THR A 460 -50.18 -39.15 52.53
C THR A 460 -49.18 -40.18 51.99
N THR A 461 -49.51 -41.47 51.98
CA THR A 461 -48.66 -42.54 51.43
C THR A 461 -48.45 -42.39 49.93
N VAL A 462 -49.50 -42.09 49.16
CA VAL A 462 -49.38 -41.80 47.72
C VAL A 462 -48.58 -40.52 47.49
N GLY A 463 -48.76 -39.50 48.33
CA GLY A 463 -47.95 -38.29 48.33
C GLY A 463 -46.46 -38.60 48.57
N VAL A 464 -46.15 -39.41 49.58
CA VAL A 464 -44.77 -39.83 49.92
C VAL A 464 -44.13 -40.61 48.77
N THR A 465 -44.84 -41.56 48.17
CA THR A 465 -44.30 -42.36 47.04
C THR A 465 -44.06 -41.50 45.80
N THR A 466 -44.98 -40.59 45.48
CA THR A 466 -44.82 -39.64 44.38
C THR A 466 -43.65 -38.68 44.63
N SER A 467 -43.54 -38.13 45.84
CA SER A 467 -42.43 -37.27 46.26
C SER A 467 -41.10 -38.01 46.23
N LYS A 468 -41.04 -39.29 46.64
CA LYS A 468 -39.83 -40.13 46.52
C LYS A 468 -39.42 -40.31 45.06
N ARG A 469 -40.37 -40.57 44.14
CA ARG A 469 -40.06 -40.70 42.70
C ARG A 469 -39.53 -39.38 42.13
N ASN A 470 -40.14 -38.26 42.51
CA ASN A 470 -39.71 -36.95 42.06
C ASN A 470 -38.34 -36.57 42.65
N LEU A 471 -38.08 -36.89 43.91
CA LEU A 471 -36.77 -36.71 44.55
C LEU A 471 -35.68 -37.47 43.78
N LYS A 472 -35.93 -38.73 43.43
CA LYS A 472 -34.97 -39.54 42.65
C LYS A 472 -34.67 -38.92 41.28
N LYS A 473 -35.71 -38.49 40.54
CA LYS A 473 -35.52 -37.79 39.25
C LYS A 473 -34.75 -36.48 39.39
N SER A 474 -35.03 -35.72 40.45
CA SER A 474 -34.31 -34.48 40.73
C SER A 474 -32.86 -34.74 41.12
N GLN A 475 -32.57 -35.81 41.87
CA GLN A 475 -31.20 -36.23 42.20
C GLN A 475 -30.42 -36.64 40.95
N GLU A 476 -30.99 -37.49 40.09
CA GLU A 476 -30.35 -37.88 38.82
C GLU A 476 -30.05 -36.66 37.93
N LYS A 477 -30.96 -35.68 37.90
CA LYS A 477 -30.76 -34.43 37.16
C LYS A 477 -29.74 -33.50 37.83
N LEU A 478 -29.65 -33.51 39.17
CA LEU A 478 -28.64 -32.75 39.90
C LEU A 478 -27.24 -33.32 39.59
N GLU A 479 -27.08 -34.64 39.63
CA GLU A 479 -25.81 -35.30 39.29
C GLU A 479 -25.37 -35.01 37.84
N SER A 480 -26.29 -35.00 36.87
CA SER A 480 -25.94 -34.64 35.50
C SER A 480 -25.51 -33.18 35.37
N LEU A 481 -26.21 -32.26 36.04
CA LEU A 481 -25.88 -30.83 36.05
C LEU A 481 -24.57 -30.54 36.78
N GLU A 482 -24.25 -31.28 37.86
CA GLU A 482 -22.98 -31.16 38.55
C GLU A 482 -21.80 -31.59 37.67
N LYS A 483 -21.96 -32.68 36.89
CA LYS A 483 -20.95 -33.11 35.90
C LYS A 483 -20.76 -32.06 34.81
N GLU A 484 -21.85 -31.52 34.26
CA GLU A 484 -21.78 -30.44 33.26
C GLU A 484 -21.11 -29.19 33.84
N LYS A 485 -21.41 -28.82 35.09
CA LYS A 485 -20.77 -27.70 35.78
C LYS A 485 -19.27 -27.91 35.94
N GLU A 486 -18.84 -29.12 36.30
CA GLU A 486 -17.42 -29.45 36.46
C GLU A 486 -16.67 -29.43 35.11
N GLU A 487 -17.27 -29.94 34.04
CA GLU A 487 -16.71 -29.84 32.69
C GLU A 487 -16.59 -28.39 32.22
N MET A 488 -17.63 -27.58 32.46
CA MET A 488 -17.61 -26.16 32.11
C MET A 488 -16.57 -25.39 32.93
N ALA A 489 -16.39 -25.71 34.21
CA ALA A 489 -15.34 -25.12 35.04
C ALA A 489 -13.94 -25.43 34.49
N LYS A 490 -13.67 -26.68 34.09
CA LYS A 490 -12.40 -27.08 33.46
C LYS A 490 -12.14 -26.33 32.14
N LYS A 491 -13.18 -26.17 31.31
CA LYS A 491 -13.09 -25.38 30.07
C LYS A 491 -12.80 -23.90 30.33
N LEU A 492 -13.44 -23.33 31.35
CA LEU A 492 -13.25 -21.93 31.74
C LEU A 492 -11.82 -21.70 32.26
N GLU A 493 -11.30 -22.64 33.05
CA GLU A 493 -9.93 -22.59 33.56
C GLU A 493 -8.90 -22.71 32.42
N ALA A 494 -9.10 -23.63 31.48
CA ALA A 494 -8.26 -23.74 30.27
C ALA A 494 -8.27 -22.45 29.44
N LEU A 495 -9.45 -21.88 29.18
CA LEU A 495 -9.59 -20.63 28.43
C LEU A 495 -8.95 -19.43 29.16
N ASN A 496 -9.02 -19.40 30.49
CA ASN A 496 -8.40 -18.34 31.28
C ASN A 496 -6.86 -18.44 31.27
N ASN A 497 -6.31 -19.65 31.21
CA ASN A 497 -4.87 -19.84 31.03
C ASN A 497 -4.43 -19.41 29.63
N GLU A 498 -5.16 -19.79 28.58
CA GLU A 498 -4.89 -19.30 27.21
C GLU A 498 -4.98 -17.77 27.11
N PHE A 499 -5.93 -17.16 27.80
CA PHE A 499 -6.06 -15.71 27.87
C PHE A 499 -4.85 -15.05 28.54
N LYS A 500 -4.36 -15.59 29.66
CA LYS A 500 -3.15 -15.09 30.33
C LYS A 500 -1.91 -15.20 29.45
N ASP A 501 -1.73 -16.33 28.77
CA ASP A 501 -0.61 -16.53 27.84
C ASP A 501 -0.64 -15.54 26.68
N LEU A 502 -1.83 -15.24 26.14
CA LEU A 502 -2.01 -14.22 25.13
C LEU A 502 -1.73 -12.81 25.67
N GLU A 503 -2.13 -12.52 26.91
CA GLU A 503 -1.87 -11.23 27.54
C GLU A 503 -0.38 -10.99 27.79
N GLU A 504 0.37 -12.01 28.21
CA GLU A 504 1.83 -11.94 28.36
C GLU A 504 2.52 -11.70 27.01
N LYS A 505 2.15 -12.45 25.97
CA LYS A 505 2.68 -12.24 24.60
C LYS A 505 2.37 -10.84 24.08
N ALA A 506 1.17 -10.32 24.35
CA ALA A 506 0.79 -8.97 23.97
C ALA A 506 1.67 -7.91 24.68
N LYS A 507 1.95 -8.09 25.98
CA LYS A 507 2.85 -7.22 26.75
C LYS A 507 4.27 -7.25 26.20
N GLU A 508 4.79 -8.42 25.84
CA GLU A 508 6.12 -8.58 25.26
C GLU A 508 6.24 -7.85 23.90
N VAL A 509 5.25 -8.01 23.02
CA VAL A 509 5.19 -7.30 21.73
C VAL A 509 5.09 -5.78 21.93
N LEU A 510 4.30 -5.32 22.89
CA LEU A 510 4.18 -3.89 23.23
C LEU A 510 5.50 -3.31 23.74
N SER A 511 6.22 -4.04 24.60
CA SER A 511 7.54 -3.64 25.09
C SER A 511 8.53 -3.52 23.92
N SER A 512 8.61 -4.55 23.06
CA SER A 512 9.47 -4.54 21.88
C SER A 512 9.14 -3.39 20.93
N HIS A 513 7.84 -3.10 20.73
CA HIS A 513 7.41 -1.98 19.90
C HIS A 513 7.86 -0.62 20.48
N SER A 514 7.75 -0.44 21.79
CA SER A 514 8.20 0.79 22.46
C SER A 514 9.72 0.99 22.33
N GLU A 515 10.50 -0.06 22.51
CA GLU A 515 11.96 -0.02 22.36
C GLU A 515 12.38 0.31 20.92
N VAL A 516 11.71 -0.28 19.92
CA VAL A 516 11.97 0.03 18.51
C VAL A 516 11.60 1.47 18.20
N LYS A 517 10.48 1.98 18.74
CA LYS A 517 10.05 3.36 18.54
C LYS A 517 11.05 4.35 19.13
N GLU A 518 11.54 4.10 20.35
CA GLU A 518 12.57 4.94 20.98
C GLU A 518 13.89 4.91 20.17
N LYS A 519 14.27 3.75 19.64
CA LYS A 519 15.43 3.64 18.74
C LYS A 519 15.23 4.46 17.47
N ILE A 520 14.04 4.44 16.85
CA ILE A 520 13.74 5.23 15.65
C ILE A 520 13.87 6.73 15.96
N GLU A 521 13.25 7.22 17.03
CA GLU A 521 13.34 8.64 17.42
C GLU A 521 14.79 9.07 17.68
N ASN A 522 15.60 8.21 18.32
CA ASN A 522 17.02 8.48 18.52
C ASN A 522 17.80 8.50 17.19
N HIS A 523 17.53 7.59 16.26
CA HIS A 523 18.17 7.59 14.94
C HIS A 523 17.77 8.81 14.10
N GLU A 524 16.52 9.26 14.18
CA GLU A 524 16.06 10.48 13.50
C GLU A 524 16.78 11.73 14.02
N LYS A 525 16.98 11.85 15.34
CA LYS A 525 17.79 12.93 15.93
C LYS A 525 19.24 12.88 15.44
N ILE A 526 19.87 11.70 15.49
CA ILE A 526 21.25 11.53 15.01
C ILE A 526 21.37 11.89 13.52
N LEU A 527 20.39 11.53 12.70
CA LEU A 527 20.37 11.83 11.26
C LEU A 527 20.19 13.34 11.01
N SER A 528 19.38 14.02 11.82
CA SER A 528 19.26 15.47 11.80
C SER A 528 20.58 16.15 12.14
N ASP A 529 21.23 15.75 13.22
CA ASP A 529 22.53 16.31 13.65
C ASP A 529 23.63 16.06 12.60
N LEU A 530 23.65 14.87 11.98
CA LEU A 530 24.58 14.54 10.89
C LEU A 530 24.34 15.39 9.65
N LYS A 531 23.09 15.68 9.30
CA LYS A 531 22.75 16.56 8.16
C LYS A 531 23.20 17.99 8.41
N GLU A 532 23.04 18.48 9.64
CA GLU A 532 23.50 19.83 10.00
C GLU A 532 25.02 19.93 9.90
N LYS A 533 25.75 18.97 10.49
CA LYS A 533 27.22 18.89 10.38
C LYS A 533 27.70 18.76 8.94
N LEU A 534 27.00 17.97 8.10
CA LEU A 534 27.35 17.82 6.69
C LEU A 534 27.17 19.14 5.94
N GLY A 535 26.10 19.89 6.23
CA GLY A 535 25.89 21.23 5.67
C GLY A 535 26.92 22.27 6.14
N GLU A 536 27.46 22.14 7.36
CA GLU A 536 28.58 22.96 7.84
C GLU A 536 29.88 22.62 7.09
N ILE A 537 30.19 21.34 6.95
CA ILE A 537 31.38 20.88 6.21
C ILE A 537 31.32 21.31 4.74
N GLU A 538 30.16 21.22 4.08
CA GLU A 538 29.99 21.69 2.70
C GLU A 538 30.21 23.21 2.58
N LYS A 539 29.79 24.00 3.58
CA LYS A 539 30.07 25.44 3.61
C LYS A 539 31.57 25.72 3.77
N GLU A 540 32.25 24.97 4.63
CA GLU A 540 33.71 25.09 4.81
C GLU A 540 34.47 24.65 3.54
N GLU A 541 34.07 23.55 2.91
CA GLU A 541 34.66 23.06 1.65
C GLU A 541 34.52 24.10 0.54
N THR A 542 33.32 24.70 0.40
CA THR A 542 33.11 25.75 -0.61
C THR A 542 33.88 27.04 -0.31
N ALA A 543 34.11 27.38 0.97
CA ALA A 543 34.96 28.50 1.36
C ALA A 543 36.43 28.23 1.03
N LEU A 544 36.97 27.08 1.43
CA LEU A 544 38.34 26.65 1.13
C LEU A 544 38.58 26.53 -0.37
N SER A 545 37.61 26.05 -1.13
CA SER A 545 37.69 25.98 -2.60
C SER A 545 37.86 27.37 -3.22
N LYS A 546 37.11 28.38 -2.73
CA LYS A 546 37.27 29.78 -3.17
C LYS A 546 38.66 30.32 -2.83
N GLU A 547 39.13 30.10 -1.61
CA GLU A 547 40.47 30.55 -1.21
C GLU A 547 41.58 29.89 -2.04
N ASN A 548 41.43 28.60 -2.37
CA ASN A 548 42.37 27.87 -3.21
C ASN A 548 42.43 28.47 -4.63
N ILE A 549 41.28 28.78 -5.24
CA ILE A 549 41.21 29.45 -6.54
C ILE A 549 41.89 30.83 -6.47
N ASP A 550 41.63 31.62 -5.43
CA ASP A 550 42.26 32.93 -5.26
C ASP A 550 43.79 32.83 -5.08
N LEU A 551 44.26 31.83 -4.35
CA LEU A 551 45.69 31.55 -4.19
C LEU A 551 46.32 31.10 -5.51
N GLN A 552 45.66 30.22 -6.28
CA GLN A 552 46.13 29.82 -7.61
C GLN A 552 46.26 31.02 -8.55
N HIS A 553 45.29 31.94 -8.56
CA HIS A 553 45.37 33.16 -9.34
C HIS A 553 46.51 34.10 -8.90
N LYS A 554 46.79 34.19 -7.59
CA LYS A 554 47.95 34.95 -7.10
C LYS A 554 49.26 34.29 -7.54
N LEU A 555 49.35 32.97 -7.46
CA LEU A 555 50.54 32.20 -7.86
C LEU A 555 50.84 32.38 -9.34
N GLU A 556 49.82 32.26 -10.20
CA GLU A 556 49.94 32.50 -11.65
C GLU A 556 50.43 33.92 -11.96
N LYS A 557 49.90 34.94 -11.27
CA LYS A 557 50.39 36.33 -11.40
C LYS A 557 51.86 36.46 -11.01
N TYR A 558 52.28 35.86 -9.90
CA TYR A 558 53.67 35.92 -9.46
C TYR A 558 54.60 35.16 -10.41
N GLU A 559 54.18 34.01 -10.94
CA GLU A 559 54.94 33.28 -11.96
C GLU A 559 55.15 34.12 -13.23
N ASP A 560 54.12 34.83 -13.69
CA ASP A 560 54.21 35.71 -14.85
C ASP A 560 55.17 36.88 -14.60
N VAL A 561 55.15 37.46 -13.40
CA VAL A 561 56.11 38.50 -12.99
C VAL A 561 57.54 37.94 -12.98
N VAL A 562 57.76 36.75 -12.43
CA VAL A 562 59.07 36.09 -12.40
C VAL A 562 59.56 35.82 -13.83
N LYS A 563 58.72 35.27 -14.70
CA LYS A 563 59.06 35.03 -16.12
C LYS A 563 59.45 36.34 -16.81
N THR A 564 58.69 37.41 -16.60
CA THR A 564 58.97 38.73 -17.18
C THR A 564 60.30 39.30 -16.68
N ASN A 565 60.57 39.19 -15.39
CA ASN A 565 61.83 39.65 -14.79
C ASN A 565 63.02 38.81 -15.25
N GLN A 566 62.87 37.49 -15.43
CA GLN A 566 63.91 36.64 -16.01
C GLN A 566 64.25 37.04 -17.45
N VAL A 567 63.25 37.37 -18.27
CA VAL A 567 63.47 37.88 -19.63
C VAL A 567 64.20 39.22 -19.60
N LYS A 568 63.77 40.15 -18.73
CA LYS A 568 64.46 41.45 -18.55
C LYS A 568 65.91 41.26 -18.08
N MET A 569 66.15 40.38 -17.12
CA MET A 569 67.51 40.05 -16.68
C MET A 569 68.37 39.50 -17.83
N LYS A 570 67.84 38.58 -18.64
CA LYS A 570 68.56 38.07 -19.82
C LYS A 570 68.86 39.17 -20.82
N HIS A 571 67.91 40.08 -21.07
CA HIS A 571 68.09 41.23 -21.95
C HIS A 571 69.20 42.16 -21.44
N TRP A 572 69.15 42.56 -20.16
CA TRP A 572 70.16 43.45 -19.57
C TRP A 572 71.53 42.79 -19.48
N LYS A 573 71.63 41.50 -19.14
CA LYS A 573 72.91 40.76 -19.21
C LYS A 573 73.49 40.77 -20.63
N LYS A 574 72.65 40.64 -21.66
CA LYS A 574 73.09 40.74 -23.06
C LYS A 574 73.58 42.15 -23.41
N GLN A 575 72.85 43.20 -23.02
CA GLN A 575 73.28 44.59 -23.22
C GLN A 575 74.61 44.88 -22.51
N LEU A 576 74.77 44.39 -21.28
CA LEU A 576 76.00 44.57 -20.49
C LEU A 576 77.20 43.89 -21.15
N SER A 577 77.01 42.71 -21.75
CA SER A 577 78.07 42.01 -22.52
C SER A 577 78.45 42.68 -23.84
N GLN A 578 77.65 43.61 -24.36
CA GLN A 578 77.94 44.36 -25.58
C GLN A 578 78.74 45.64 -25.32
N LEU A 579 78.88 46.05 -24.06
CA LEU A 579 79.71 47.18 -23.67
C LEU A 579 81.18 46.77 -23.77
N THR A 580 81.95 47.49 -24.59
CA THR A 580 83.39 47.35 -24.68
C THR A 580 84.04 48.72 -24.59
N LEU A 581 85.06 48.84 -23.74
CA LEU A 581 85.86 50.07 -23.63
C LEU A 581 86.76 50.20 -24.87
N HIS A 582 86.75 51.38 -25.49
CA HIS A 582 87.59 51.66 -26.66
C HIS A 582 89.01 51.98 -26.18
N ALA A 583 90.02 51.36 -26.80
CA ALA A 583 91.42 51.61 -26.49
C ALA A 583 91.87 52.97 -27.03
N ILE A 584 92.49 53.80 -26.18
CA ILE A 584 93.07 55.10 -26.54
C ILE A 584 94.60 54.96 -26.47
N GLY A 585 95.26 54.83 -27.63
CA GLY A 585 96.72 54.65 -27.75
C GLY A 585 97.21 53.19 -27.61
N ASN A 586 98.52 52.99 -27.37
CA ASN A 586 99.18 51.67 -27.22
C ASN A 586 99.03 51.04 -25.82
N LYS A 587 97.88 51.20 -25.15
CA LYS A 587 97.59 50.54 -23.86
C LYS A 587 96.27 49.76 -23.96
N GLU A 588 96.27 48.55 -23.42
CA GLU A 588 95.07 47.73 -23.30
C GLU A 588 94.01 48.44 -22.45
N PRO A 589 92.72 48.40 -22.83
CA PRO A 589 91.67 49.05 -22.08
C PRO A 589 91.51 48.38 -20.69
N PRO A 590 91.28 49.16 -19.62
CA PRO A 590 91.01 48.60 -18.29
C PRO A 590 89.72 47.77 -18.30
N PRO A 591 89.57 46.78 -17.40
CA PRO A 591 88.32 46.03 -17.26
C PRO A 591 87.18 46.97 -16.82
N LEU A 592 85.96 46.67 -17.26
CA LEU A 592 84.76 47.39 -16.83
C LEU A 592 84.56 47.24 -15.32
N GLU A 593 84.30 48.36 -14.63
CA GLU A 593 83.98 48.35 -13.20
C GLU A 593 82.69 47.55 -12.95
N THR A 594 82.75 46.56 -12.07
CA THR A 594 81.61 45.78 -11.62
C THR A 594 81.18 46.26 -10.25
N VAL A 595 79.93 46.70 -10.13
CA VAL A 595 79.34 47.16 -8.87
C VAL A 595 78.94 45.94 -8.02
N ASP A 596 79.37 45.90 -6.76
CA ASP A 596 79.03 44.82 -5.83
C ASP A 596 77.59 44.93 -5.30
N ALA A 597 77.05 43.83 -4.78
CA ALA A 597 75.65 43.73 -4.36
C ALA A 597 75.26 44.74 -3.26
N GLU A 598 76.20 45.13 -2.39
CA GLU A 598 75.97 46.13 -1.33
C GLU A 598 75.91 47.57 -1.87
N GLU A 599 76.67 47.88 -2.92
CA GLU A 599 76.65 49.20 -3.57
C GLU A 599 75.39 49.36 -4.42
N LEU A 600 74.99 48.32 -5.15
CA LEU A 600 73.76 48.30 -5.95
C LEU A 600 72.51 48.53 -5.07
N ALA A 601 72.51 48.02 -3.84
CA ALA A 601 71.41 48.19 -2.88
C ALA A 601 71.32 49.62 -2.30
N ARG A 602 72.45 50.35 -2.26
CA ARG A 602 72.51 51.74 -1.81
C ARG A 602 72.26 52.75 -2.93
N THR A 603 72.23 52.31 -4.18
CA THR A 603 72.11 53.21 -5.32
C THR A 603 70.65 53.62 -5.55
N ASN A 604 70.40 54.92 -5.65
CA ASN A 604 69.06 55.44 -5.94
C ASN A 604 68.76 55.31 -7.45
N VAL A 605 67.79 54.45 -7.78
CA VAL A 605 67.41 54.15 -9.16
C VAL A 605 66.88 55.37 -9.91
N GLU A 606 66.24 56.33 -9.22
CA GLU A 606 65.71 57.54 -9.85
C GLU A 606 66.83 58.52 -10.22
N GLU A 607 67.83 58.65 -9.36
CA GLU A 607 68.99 59.53 -9.55
C GLU A 607 69.89 59.02 -10.70
N LEU A 608 70.14 57.70 -10.76
CA LEU A 608 70.82 57.04 -11.87
C LEU A 608 70.09 57.23 -13.21
N LYS A 609 68.76 57.09 -13.24
CA LYS A 609 67.99 57.30 -14.47
C LYS A 609 68.08 58.74 -14.95
N TYR A 610 68.07 59.70 -14.02
CA TYR A 610 68.27 61.11 -14.32
C TYR A 610 69.68 61.38 -14.88
N GLU A 611 70.72 60.80 -14.27
CA GLU A 611 72.09 60.92 -14.79
C GLU A 611 72.26 60.30 -16.18
N ILE A 612 71.66 59.13 -16.43
CA ILE A 612 71.66 58.50 -17.76
C ILE A 612 71.00 59.42 -18.79
N THR A 613 69.84 60.01 -18.46
CA THR A 613 69.16 60.93 -19.40
C THR A 613 69.99 62.18 -19.67
N VAL A 614 70.64 62.75 -18.65
CA VAL A 614 71.55 63.90 -18.80
C VAL A 614 72.78 63.54 -19.64
N LEU A 615 73.34 62.33 -19.47
CA LEU A 615 74.50 61.85 -20.24
C LEU A 615 74.14 61.54 -21.70
N GLU A 616 72.99 60.92 -21.96
CA GLU A 616 72.47 60.70 -23.31
C GLU A 616 72.21 62.04 -24.03
N GLU A 617 71.67 63.03 -23.33
CA GLU A 617 71.46 64.36 -23.89
C GLU A 617 72.80 65.06 -24.19
N LYS A 618 73.81 64.93 -23.30
CA LYS A 618 75.18 65.43 -23.55
C LYS A 618 75.84 64.73 -24.74
N LEU A 619 75.69 63.40 -24.86
CA LEU A 619 76.19 62.61 -26.00
C LEU A 619 75.52 63.05 -27.31
N SER A 620 74.22 63.35 -27.30
CA SER A 620 73.51 63.84 -28.50
C SER A 620 73.98 65.23 -28.96
N LYS A 621 74.44 66.07 -28.01
CA LYS A 621 74.97 67.42 -28.27
C LYS A 621 76.43 67.41 -28.71
N MET A 622 77.20 66.38 -28.36
CA MET A 622 78.55 66.19 -28.87
C MET A 622 78.51 65.68 -30.33
N LYS A 623 78.70 66.59 -31.30
CA LYS A 623 79.02 66.24 -32.69
C LYS A 623 80.53 66.38 -32.92
N PRO A 624 81.33 65.32 -32.70
CA PRO A 624 82.77 65.39 -32.92
C PRO A 624 83.05 65.63 -34.40
N ASN A 625 83.99 66.53 -34.70
CA ASN A 625 84.42 66.78 -36.07
C ASN A 625 85.35 65.65 -36.54
N LEU A 626 84.76 64.64 -37.20
CA LEU A 626 85.44 63.42 -37.62
C LEU A 626 86.56 63.66 -38.65
N THR A 627 86.58 64.81 -39.33
CA THR A 627 87.66 65.17 -40.28
C THR A 627 88.98 65.51 -39.59
N ALA A 628 88.94 66.21 -38.45
CA ALA A 628 90.14 66.55 -37.67
C ALA A 628 90.79 65.31 -37.01
N ILE A 629 90.00 64.28 -36.68
CA ILE A 629 90.50 63.02 -36.10
C ILE A 629 91.17 62.15 -37.18
N ASN A 630 90.67 62.19 -38.42
CA ASN A 630 91.31 61.49 -39.54
C ASN A 630 92.62 62.18 -39.97
N GLU A 631 92.69 63.52 -40.00
CA GLU A 631 93.94 64.27 -40.25
C GLU A 631 95.02 63.99 -39.18
N TYR A 632 94.62 63.82 -37.92
CA TYR A 632 95.55 63.43 -36.85
C TYR A 632 96.07 61.99 -37.01
N ARG A 633 95.24 61.06 -37.53
CA ARG A 633 95.66 59.69 -37.82
C ARG A 633 96.59 59.59 -39.04
N GLU A 634 96.41 60.41 -40.07
CA GLU A 634 97.34 60.45 -41.21
C GLU A 634 98.72 61.02 -40.84
N LYS A 635 98.80 62.00 -39.93
CA LYS A 635 100.08 62.53 -39.43
C LYS A 635 100.84 61.61 -38.47
N LEU A 636 100.20 60.54 -37.99
CA LEU A 636 100.80 59.56 -37.06
C LEU A 636 101.45 58.35 -37.78
N PHE A 637 101.32 58.27 -39.11
CA PHE A 637 101.88 57.19 -39.94
C PHE A 637 103.00 57.64 -40.91
N ILE A 638 103.65 58.79 -40.63
CA ILE A 638 104.94 59.19 -41.24
C ILE A 638 106.03 59.08 -40.19
#